data_AF-A0A956FVT7-F1
#
_entry.id   AF-A0A956FVT7-F1
#
_cell.length_a   1.000
_cell.length_b   1.000
_cell.length_c   1.000
_cell.angle_alpha   90.00
_cell.angle_beta   90.00
_cell.angle_gamma   90.00
#
_symmetry.space_group_name_H-M   'P 1'
#
loop_
_entity.id
_entity.type
_entity.pdbx_description
1 polymer ?
#
loop_
_entity_poly.entity_id
_entity_poly.type
_entity_poly.pdbx_seq_one_letter_code
_entity_poly.pdbx_strand_id
1 'polypeptide(L)'
;RAVCSGAIEPAPEGAAAAPWLHAVLIRGLARRPADRYADMDALLAALVSDPSELRRGRLRALARFVAAMIASGLLIYAASVAWTQWSRRQRERAAGERLERMERRIAALAEEGDPLGADRVFDAFVRSPDNQGTAALPLAWLRRAKRAEDAGEHDSALAAYAASFAVATAPEHELEALTALLRSFRADLRWHRLIEAVAVLEGRAPEAFADAELRDAQLLAATSRRDLEGAAAVIERLPESSRRKRLARLIAAMTPAHRTENAGGGWVLGSNGDATEFAYRTYADAEAVARLDASLELPVVGTRTGYKHWRGVPTGPGEPARYSAYDDAAGEVVLLQAAGAELVELTRFKDYPALSSASGDLDGDGVREHFLGTGPYSRHLVELTAAADGSWSRRNPAPSLDARISDVTSLFAADLDGDGVGELVAGLGPWMAHEVHVLRRERASDDFTSLARARLGDVYVAPFRGRRGLEIAALSTDTTGLPGEALGLHLLRLEGETLVRTGYAALPGPSGGFHNHLLVGDLDGDGVDEAVALQTLANDEAPFPRALLVFSVGEEGEIDVLPLTGLEPLAFRDLDGDGDDELVVYDSEHVWVLGAGSQRLPVVVEELGAVDPPPDAAGERRENWEHARELAQIGLYGHAADAFVALADSVAATDEGVAARAALAAGRLRLRLRDDGPAAALFARAAADPALTEEAGAAAIDAFLSRGDVDEVRALLDALAAESAGELVARERAKLEALVDARIDVRFEHPLESAWRIDAPLALSRDPLAGTLDVEATGETSIAALPIAAEGGDLILEVDVDLRRIEWGGRLSISLVSPARDFRALGVEILAGGGTTSQSYRLLCASGSHLLGIEHAIDLERPRPLGRRRLRAVLRPARGELTCTVVDADGNEVDYKRESITVGGAQSIDRGELWIATHTSTDASPLVSAGLRSVSVIGAKTRERGERDALSQPLIAARRALVEGDHVGALAALDADAAARVSVDVPAVDRALWRLHVLMSLGRWGEAEALARAWLEDPTRRDEAERGLGLLLRREPSAMQALLREIEGPTALRSRLVNAYKVAFLLRRRDPTLIEQLRRALEDYRPEPGEDPGESALLLMLRAELYAARGQPARSRRDYAAARAFVDISLATGAARMQRERAQLLVDEATQAARAGDDAAARELVAEALRDELRRALVEDMIVARPELAALQDDRR
;
A
#
# COMPACT_ATOMS: atom_id res chain seq x y z
N ARG A 1 -106.23 -25.27 41.12
CA ARG A 1 -106.23 -23.79 41.19
C ARG A 1 -105.47 -23.10 40.03
N ALA A 2 -105.20 -23.77 38.88
CA ALA A 2 -104.63 -23.14 37.67
C ALA A 2 -105.64 -22.90 36.52
N VAL A 3 -106.84 -23.48 36.58
CA VAL A 3 -107.85 -23.36 35.50
C VAL A 3 -108.57 -21.99 35.50
N CYS A 4 -108.46 -21.18 36.57
CA CYS A 4 -109.09 -19.86 36.64
C CYS A 4 -108.15 -18.69 36.32
N SER A 5 -106.82 -18.88 36.26
CA SER A 5 -105.86 -17.77 36.06
C SER A 5 -105.53 -17.48 34.59
N GLY A 6 -105.73 -18.44 33.66
CA GLY A 6 -105.55 -18.22 32.22
C GLY A 6 -104.17 -17.71 31.81
N ALA A 7 -103.14 -18.03 32.59
CA ALA A 7 -101.75 -17.90 32.18
C ALA A 7 -101.37 -19.18 31.42
N ILE A 8 -100.97 -19.04 30.16
CA ILE A 8 -100.43 -20.16 29.37
C ILE A 8 -98.96 -20.27 29.75
N GLU A 9 -98.53 -21.44 30.24
CA GLU A 9 -97.13 -21.69 30.55
C GLU A 9 -96.29 -21.69 29.27
N PRO A 10 -95.05 -21.15 29.30
CA PRO A 10 -94.13 -21.27 28.17
C PRO A 10 -93.88 -22.74 27.82
N ALA A 11 -93.63 -23.04 26.55
CA ALA A 11 -93.35 -24.40 26.11
C ALA A 11 -92.19 -24.99 26.93
N PRO A 12 -92.30 -26.23 27.43
CA PRO A 12 -91.23 -26.86 28.19
C PRO A 12 -89.97 -26.99 27.32
N GLU A 13 -88.79 -26.71 27.91
CA GLU A 13 -87.49 -26.89 27.25
C GLU A 13 -87.38 -28.34 26.77
N GLY A 14 -87.31 -28.53 25.44
CA GLY A 14 -87.26 -29.84 24.78
C GLY A 14 -88.53 -30.29 24.05
N ALA A 15 -89.59 -29.49 23.98
CA ALA A 15 -90.77 -29.82 23.18
C ALA A 15 -90.44 -29.93 21.68
N ALA A 16 -90.79 -31.06 21.04
CA ALA A 16 -90.48 -31.38 19.64
C ALA A 16 -91.29 -30.57 18.60
N ALA A 17 -92.17 -29.67 19.03
CA ALA A 17 -92.94 -28.81 18.13
C ALA A 17 -92.09 -27.61 17.69
N ALA A 18 -92.04 -27.33 16.38
CA ALA A 18 -91.26 -26.23 15.84
C ALA A 18 -91.71 -24.87 16.47
N PRO A 19 -90.79 -23.98 16.85
CA PRO A 19 -91.13 -22.72 17.53
C PRO A 19 -92.18 -21.85 16.82
N TRP A 20 -92.18 -21.88 15.47
CA TRP A 20 -93.17 -21.14 14.67
C TRP A 20 -94.59 -21.72 14.82
N LEU A 21 -94.70 -23.05 14.91
CA LEU A 21 -95.97 -23.75 15.09
C LEU A 21 -96.54 -23.47 16.49
N HIS A 22 -95.67 -23.46 17.51
CA HIS A 22 -96.06 -23.07 18.87
C HIS A 22 -96.57 -21.63 18.92
N ALA A 23 -95.92 -20.69 18.23
CA ALA A 23 -96.37 -19.29 18.18
C ALA A 23 -97.75 -19.14 17.51
N VAL A 24 -98.01 -19.87 16.42
CA VAL A 24 -99.32 -19.91 15.75
C VAL A 24 -100.40 -20.47 16.69
N LEU A 25 -100.11 -21.55 17.41
CA LEU A 25 -101.05 -22.18 18.35
C LEU A 25 -101.35 -21.28 19.56
N ILE A 26 -100.33 -20.64 20.15
CA ILE A 26 -100.52 -19.69 21.27
C ILE A 26 -101.40 -18.51 20.85
N ARG A 27 -101.20 -17.97 19.64
CA ARG A 27 -102.04 -16.90 19.11
C ARG A 27 -103.49 -17.36 18.93
N GLY A 28 -103.73 -18.55 18.39
CA GLY A 28 -105.07 -19.13 18.26
C GLY A 28 -105.80 -19.31 19.60
N LEU A 29 -105.04 -19.58 20.67
CA LEU A 29 -105.55 -19.79 22.03
C LEU A 29 -105.55 -18.52 22.90
N ALA A 30 -105.25 -17.34 22.33
CA ALA A 30 -105.13 -16.10 23.08
C ALA A 30 -106.44 -15.72 23.81
N ARG A 31 -106.32 -15.12 25.00
CA ARG A 31 -107.48 -14.88 25.88
C ARG A 31 -108.41 -13.77 25.39
N ARG A 32 -107.88 -12.76 24.68
CA ARG A 32 -108.66 -11.68 24.06
C ARG A 32 -109.01 -12.07 22.61
N PRO A 33 -110.28 -11.96 22.17
CA PRO A 33 -110.66 -12.32 20.81
C PRO A 33 -109.90 -11.56 19.72
N ALA A 34 -109.56 -10.28 19.95
CA ALA A 34 -108.81 -9.45 19.00
C ALA A 34 -107.37 -9.95 18.74
N ASP A 35 -106.81 -10.75 19.65
CA ASP A 35 -105.45 -11.28 19.53
C ASP A 35 -105.42 -12.65 18.83
N ARG A 36 -106.60 -13.25 18.56
CA ARG A 36 -106.73 -14.52 17.84
C ARG A 36 -106.65 -14.32 16.33
N TYR A 37 -106.65 -15.42 15.59
CA TYR A 37 -106.95 -15.38 14.17
C TYR A 37 -108.41 -14.94 13.97
N ALA A 38 -108.66 -14.15 12.92
CA ALA A 38 -109.97 -13.56 12.65
C ALA A 38 -111.05 -14.63 12.44
N ASP A 39 -110.68 -15.75 11.84
CA ASP A 39 -111.51 -16.93 11.62
C ASP A 39 -110.64 -18.21 11.58
N MET A 40 -111.30 -19.37 11.41
CA MET A 40 -110.62 -20.67 11.36
C MET A 40 -109.78 -20.85 10.09
N ASP A 41 -110.18 -20.24 8.98
CA ASP A 41 -109.45 -20.32 7.71
C ASP A 41 -108.11 -19.58 7.79
N ALA A 42 -108.07 -18.44 8.48
CA ALA A 42 -106.85 -17.69 8.76
C ALA A 42 -105.87 -18.46 9.66
N LEU A 43 -106.38 -19.24 10.63
CA LEU A 43 -105.55 -20.14 11.45
C LEU A 43 -105.01 -21.30 10.61
N LEU A 44 -105.84 -21.93 9.77
CA LEU A 44 -105.42 -23.04 8.90
C LEU A 44 -104.39 -22.59 7.85
N ALA A 45 -104.54 -21.41 7.26
CA ALA A 45 -103.56 -20.82 6.35
C ALA A 45 -102.21 -20.56 7.04
N ALA A 46 -102.23 -20.14 8.31
CA ALA A 46 -101.02 -19.99 9.13
C ALA A 46 -100.38 -21.33 9.52
N LEU A 47 -101.16 -22.41 9.63
CA LEU A 47 -100.65 -23.77 9.91
C LEU A 47 -100.06 -24.46 8.67
N VAL A 48 -100.54 -24.13 7.47
CA VAL A 48 -100.08 -24.72 6.19
C VAL A 48 -98.82 -24.02 5.63
N SER A 49 -98.56 -22.79 6.02
CA SER A 49 -97.40 -22.02 5.54
C SER A 49 -96.11 -22.38 6.28
N ASP A 50 -95.52 -23.55 5.98
CA ASP A 50 -94.21 -23.95 6.53
C ASP A 50 -93.08 -23.06 5.95
N PRO A 51 -92.48 -22.14 6.74
CA PRO A 51 -91.42 -21.26 6.26
C PRO A 51 -90.07 -22.00 6.05
N SER A 52 -89.98 -23.30 6.39
CA SER A 52 -88.76 -24.09 6.27
C SER A 52 -88.53 -24.71 4.88
N GLU A 53 -89.57 -24.92 4.06
CA GLU A 53 -89.43 -25.43 2.69
C GLU A 53 -88.95 -24.36 1.69
N LEU A 54 -89.37 -23.10 1.86
CA LEU A 54 -88.92 -21.97 1.02
C LEU A 54 -87.44 -21.60 1.28
N ARG A 55 -86.92 -21.85 2.49
CA ARG A 55 -85.49 -21.66 2.82
C ARG A 55 -84.59 -22.72 2.16
N ARG A 56 -85.03 -23.99 2.09
CA ARG A 56 -84.25 -25.07 1.47
C ARG A 56 -84.11 -24.92 -0.06
N GLY A 57 -85.09 -24.31 -0.74
CA GLY A 57 -85.00 -24.01 -2.18
C GLY A 57 -83.98 -22.90 -2.52
N ARG A 58 -83.94 -21.82 -1.73
CA ARG A 58 -83.02 -20.68 -1.95
C ARG A 58 -81.56 -21.00 -1.59
N LEU A 59 -81.33 -21.80 -0.55
CA LEU A 59 -79.99 -22.23 -0.15
C LEU A 59 -79.32 -23.15 -1.18
N ARG A 60 -80.05 -24.03 -1.86
CA ARG A 60 -79.48 -24.91 -2.91
C ARG A 60 -79.09 -24.15 -4.18
N ALA A 61 -79.83 -23.10 -4.54
CA ALA A 61 -79.49 -22.25 -5.69
C ALA A 61 -78.28 -21.35 -5.39
N LEU A 62 -78.22 -20.77 -4.19
CA LEU A 62 -77.08 -19.97 -3.74
C LEU A 62 -75.81 -20.82 -3.59
N ALA A 63 -75.90 -22.04 -3.05
CA ALA A 63 -74.76 -22.94 -2.92
C ALA A 63 -74.17 -23.35 -4.28
N ARG A 64 -75.00 -23.56 -5.31
CA ARG A 64 -74.51 -23.86 -6.67
C ARG A 64 -73.85 -22.66 -7.33
N PHE A 65 -74.36 -21.45 -7.10
CA PHE A 65 -73.77 -20.22 -7.63
C PHE A 65 -72.42 -19.91 -6.95
N VAL A 66 -72.34 -20.07 -5.62
CA VAL A 66 -71.09 -19.92 -4.87
C VAL A 66 -70.07 -20.99 -5.26
N ALA A 67 -70.50 -22.26 -5.41
CA ALA A 67 -69.61 -23.32 -5.88
C ALA A 67 -69.09 -23.09 -7.30
N ALA A 68 -69.92 -22.56 -8.22
CA ALA A 68 -69.50 -22.21 -9.57
C ALA A 68 -68.54 -21.01 -9.60
N MET A 69 -68.73 -20.02 -8.73
CA MET A 69 -67.81 -18.88 -8.57
C MET A 69 -66.48 -19.30 -7.96
N ILE A 70 -66.49 -20.17 -6.95
CA ILE A 70 -65.27 -20.74 -6.37
C ILE A 70 -64.56 -21.63 -7.40
N ALA A 71 -65.27 -22.48 -8.12
CA ALA A 71 -64.67 -23.34 -9.15
C ALA A 71 -64.07 -22.51 -10.31
N SER A 72 -64.74 -21.44 -10.73
CA SER A 72 -64.22 -20.52 -11.76
C SER A 72 -63.03 -19.71 -11.24
N GLY A 73 -63.09 -19.23 -10.00
CA GLY A 73 -61.95 -18.58 -9.34
C GLY A 73 -60.75 -19.50 -9.22
N LEU A 74 -60.96 -20.77 -8.85
CA LEU A 74 -59.92 -21.80 -8.80
C LEU A 74 -59.38 -22.15 -10.18
N LEU A 75 -60.21 -22.19 -11.22
CA LEU A 75 -59.78 -22.44 -12.60
C LEU A 75 -58.94 -21.27 -13.15
N ILE A 76 -59.36 -20.03 -12.90
CA ILE A 76 -58.62 -18.83 -13.30
C ILE A 76 -57.30 -18.75 -12.53
N TYR A 77 -57.32 -19.05 -11.22
CA TYR A 77 -56.10 -19.12 -10.42
C TYR A 77 -55.17 -20.23 -10.90
N ALA A 78 -55.67 -21.45 -11.15
CA ALA A 78 -54.88 -22.56 -11.67
C ALA A 78 -54.34 -22.28 -13.08
N ALA A 79 -55.12 -21.64 -13.96
CA ALA A 79 -54.67 -21.23 -15.28
C ALA A 79 -53.60 -20.12 -15.20
N SER A 80 -53.73 -19.17 -14.27
CA SER A 80 -52.73 -18.15 -14.00
C SER A 80 -51.42 -18.74 -13.47
N VAL A 81 -51.49 -19.68 -12.51
CA VAL A 81 -50.33 -20.40 -11.99
C VAL A 81 -49.68 -21.28 -13.07
N ALA A 82 -50.48 -21.98 -13.89
CA ALA A 82 -49.96 -22.78 -15.00
C ALA A 82 -49.31 -21.90 -16.08
N TRP A 83 -49.90 -20.74 -16.40
CA TRP A 83 -49.36 -19.79 -17.38
C TRP A 83 -48.06 -19.16 -16.90
N THR A 84 -47.97 -18.78 -15.63
CA THR A 84 -46.75 -18.22 -15.02
C THR A 84 -45.63 -19.27 -14.98
N GLN A 85 -45.92 -20.51 -14.58
CA GLN A 85 -44.95 -21.61 -14.62
C GLN A 85 -44.50 -21.94 -16.06
N TRP A 86 -45.43 -21.98 -17.02
CA TRP A 86 -45.09 -22.24 -18.42
C TRP A 86 -44.24 -21.11 -19.02
N SER A 87 -44.63 -19.85 -18.76
CA SER A 87 -43.87 -18.67 -19.21
C SER A 87 -42.48 -18.63 -18.59
N ARG A 88 -42.35 -19.00 -17.31
CA ARG A 88 -41.03 -19.17 -16.66
C ARG A 88 -40.20 -20.24 -17.36
N ARG A 89 -40.73 -21.44 -17.59
CA ARG A 89 -40.01 -22.51 -18.30
C ARG A 89 -39.60 -22.14 -19.72
N GLN A 90 -40.43 -21.39 -20.46
CA GLN A 90 -40.08 -20.91 -21.80
C GLN A 90 -38.97 -19.87 -21.75
N ARG A 91 -39.02 -18.93 -20.79
CA ARG A 91 -37.92 -17.96 -20.56
C ARG A 91 -36.61 -18.67 -20.22
N GLU A 92 -36.64 -19.64 -19.31
CA GLU A 92 -35.46 -20.43 -18.94
C GLU A 92 -34.85 -21.17 -20.14
N ARG A 93 -35.67 -21.82 -20.96
CA ARG A 93 -35.19 -22.51 -22.17
C ARG A 93 -34.59 -21.54 -23.19
N ALA A 94 -35.28 -20.44 -23.47
CA ALA A 94 -34.80 -19.44 -24.42
C ALA A 94 -33.50 -18.77 -23.95
N ALA A 95 -33.36 -18.53 -22.64
CA ALA A 95 -32.15 -18.02 -22.04
C ALA A 95 -31.00 -19.03 -22.12
N GLY A 96 -31.27 -20.31 -21.85
CA GLY A 96 -30.31 -21.41 -22.04
C GLY A 96 -29.80 -21.54 -23.48
N GLU A 97 -30.69 -21.48 -24.47
CA GLU A 97 -30.30 -21.49 -25.89
C GLU A 97 -29.46 -20.24 -26.28
N ARG A 98 -29.78 -19.08 -25.71
CA ARG A 98 -28.98 -17.85 -25.91
C ARG A 98 -27.60 -17.99 -25.29
N LEU A 99 -27.50 -18.58 -24.10
CA LEU A 99 -26.23 -18.86 -23.42
C LEU A 99 -25.34 -19.75 -24.29
N GLU A 100 -25.87 -20.85 -24.82
CA GLU A 100 -25.08 -21.71 -25.72
C GLU A 100 -24.62 -20.99 -26.99
N ARG A 101 -25.46 -20.12 -27.58
CA ARG A 101 -25.07 -19.31 -28.74
C ARG A 101 -23.98 -18.30 -28.39
N MET A 102 -24.10 -17.64 -27.24
CA MET A 102 -23.09 -16.71 -26.73
C MET A 102 -21.75 -17.42 -26.55
N GLU A 103 -21.73 -18.57 -25.88
CA GLU A 103 -20.52 -19.34 -25.59
C GLU A 103 -19.81 -19.84 -26.86
N ARG A 104 -20.57 -20.33 -27.85
CA ARG A 104 -20.00 -20.68 -29.15
C ARG A 104 -19.37 -19.47 -29.86
N ARG A 105 -19.96 -18.28 -29.72
CA ARG A 105 -19.41 -17.06 -30.33
C ARG A 105 -18.17 -16.56 -29.59
N ILE A 106 -18.15 -16.63 -28.26
CA ILE A 106 -16.97 -16.31 -27.44
C ILE A 106 -15.81 -17.23 -27.81
N ALA A 107 -16.04 -18.54 -27.91
CA ALA A 107 -15.01 -19.51 -28.30
C ALA A 107 -14.44 -19.20 -29.70
N ALA A 108 -15.30 -18.90 -30.68
CA ALA A 108 -14.85 -18.51 -32.03
C ALA A 108 -14.01 -17.22 -32.02
N LEU A 109 -14.39 -16.22 -31.22
CA LEU A 109 -13.63 -14.96 -31.10
C LEU A 109 -12.29 -15.15 -30.39
N ALA A 110 -12.21 -16.05 -29.40
CA ALA A 110 -10.95 -16.42 -28.76
C ALA A 110 -10.00 -17.11 -29.75
N GLU A 111 -10.51 -18.01 -30.60
CA GLU A 111 -9.72 -18.63 -31.69
C GLU A 111 -9.26 -17.60 -32.73
N GLU A 112 -10.05 -16.55 -32.97
CA GLU A 112 -9.69 -15.41 -33.84
C GLU A 112 -8.71 -14.42 -33.17
N GLY A 113 -8.42 -14.57 -31.87
CA GLY A 113 -7.58 -13.63 -31.10
C GLY A 113 -8.25 -12.27 -30.82
N ASP A 114 -9.59 -12.22 -30.75
CA ASP A 114 -10.38 -11.00 -30.45
C ASP A 114 -11.03 -11.05 -29.04
N PRO A 115 -10.26 -10.85 -27.95
CA PRO A 115 -10.79 -10.86 -26.59
C PRO A 115 -11.80 -9.73 -26.33
N LEU A 116 -11.61 -8.55 -26.93
CA LEU A 116 -12.55 -7.42 -26.82
C LEU A 116 -13.89 -7.71 -27.49
N GLY A 117 -13.88 -8.47 -28.60
CA GLY A 117 -15.09 -9.00 -29.21
C GLY A 117 -15.83 -9.93 -28.26
N ALA A 118 -15.12 -10.86 -27.61
CA ALA A 118 -15.70 -11.81 -26.67
C ALA A 118 -16.36 -11.10 -25.48
N ASP A 119 -15.70 -10.09 -24.91
CA ASP A 119 -16.25 -9.27 -23.82
C ASP A 119 -17.53 -8.53 -24.24
N ARG A 120 -17.56 -7.92 -25.42
CA ARG A 120 -18.76 -7.24 -25.93
C ARG A 120 -19.95 -8.20 -26.11
N VAL A 121 -19.70 -9.43 -26.56
CA VAL A 121 -20.74 -10.46 -26.70
C VAL A 121 -21.28 -10.88 -25.34
N PHE A 122 -20.39 -11.05 -24.35
CA PHE A 122 -20.77 -11.35 -22.98
C PHE A 122 -21.59 -10.22 -22.34
N ASP A 123 -21.13 -8.98 -22.43
CA ASP A 123 -21.82 -7.79 -21.92
C ASP A 123 -23.23 -7.65 -22.50
N ALA A 124 -23.39 -7.90 -23.80
CA ALA A 124 -24.69 -7.85 -24.46
C ALA A 124 -25.65 -8.94 -23.91
N PHE A 125 -25.14 -10.11 -23.55
CA PHE A 125 -25.93 -11.16 -22.92
C PHE A 125 -26.35 -10.78 -21.50
N VAL A 126 -25.41 -10.28 -20.68
CA VAL A 126 -25.68 -9.89 -19.28
C VAL A 126 -26.69 -8.74 -19.21
N ARG A 127 -26.55 -7.71 -20.05
CA ARG A 127 -27.46 -6.55 -20.04
C ARG A 127 -28.84 -6.82 -20.63
N SER A 128 -29.08 -7.99 -21.23
CA SER A 128 -30.37 -8.33 -21.83
C SER A 128 -31.43 -8.58 -20.75
N PRO A 129 -32.55 -7.83 -20.73
CA PRO A 129 -33.63 -8.06 -19.77
C PRO A 129 -34.24 -9.47 -19.85
N ASP A 130 -34.15 -10.13 -21.01
CA ASP A 130 -34.69 -11.48 -21.22
C ASP A 130 -33.90 -12.58 -20.51
N ASN A 131 -32.68 -12.29 -20.04
CA ASN A 131 -31.82 -13.21 -19.32
C ASN A 131 -31.83 -12.96 -17.80
N GLN A 132 -32.32 -11.80 -17.37
CA GLN A 132 -32.42 -11.44 -15.95
C GLN A 132 -33.39 -12.37 -15.22
N GLY A 133 -33.03 -12.81 -14.01
CA GLY A 133 -33.82 -13.74 -13.19
C GLY A 133 -33.94 -15.16 -13.76
N THR A 134 -33.04 -15.58 -14.66
CA THR A 134 -33.00 -16.95 -15.22
C THR A 134 -31.74 -17.69 -14.77
N ALA A 135 -31.77 -19.03 -14.81
CA ALA A 135 -30.61 -19.87 -14.49
C ALA A 135 -29.43 -19.69 -15.47
N ALA A 136 -29.69 -19.15 -16.67
CA ALA A 136 -28.65 -18.95 -17.68
C ALA A 136 -27.66 -17.83 -17.34
N LEU A 137 -28.09 -16.82 -16.58
CA LEU A 137 -27.25 -15.69 -16.19
C LEU A 137 -26.11 -16.06 -15.21
N PRO A 138 -26.38 -16.70 -14.05
CA PRO A 138 -25.30 -17.13 -13.16
C PRO A 138 -24.36 -18.12 -13.85
N LEU A 139 -24.89 -19.05 -14.66
CA LEU A 139 -24.06 -20.00 -15.41
C LEU A 139 -23.14 -19.31 -16.45
N ALA A 140 -23.59 -18.21 -17.06
CA ALA A 140 -22.73 -17.40 -17.95
C ALA A 140 -21.55 -16.81 -17.17
N TRP A 141 -21.80 -16.28 -15.98
CA TRP A 141 -20.77 -15.75 -15.09
C TRP A 141 -19.80 -16.82 -14.61
N LEU A 142 -20.26 -18.01 -14.20
CA LEU A 142 -19.39 -19.14 -13.84
C LEU A 142 -18.45 -19.54 -14.99
N ARG A 143 -18.96 -19.59 -16.23
CA ARG A 143 -18.16 -19.89 -17.42
C ARG A 143 -17.14 -18.79 -17.74
N ARG A 144 -17.51 -17.52 -17.54
CA ARG A 144 -16.55 -16.40 -17.64
C ARG A 144 -15.47 -16.52 -16.59
N ALA A 145 -15.84 -16.80 -15.34
CA ALA A 145 -14.91 -16.95 -14.23
C ALA A 145 -13.91 -18.07 -14.50
N LYS A 146 -14.37 -19.22 -15.00
CA LYS A 146 -13.49 -20.34 -15.34
C LYS A 146 -12.51 -20.01 -16.45
N ARG A 147 -12.93 -19.29 -17.49
CA ARG A 147 -12.03 -18.82 -18.55
C ARG A 147 -10.96 -17.86 -18.03
N ALA A 148 -11.36 -16.92 -17.18
CA ALA A 148 -10.43 -15.98 -16.56
C ALA A 148 -9.41 -16.73 -15.68
N GLU A 149 -9.86 -17.71 -14.89
CA GLU A 149 -8.98 -18.58 -14.09
C GLU A 149 -8.00 -19.36 -14.98
N ASP A 150 -8.48 -19.99 -16.07
CA ASP A 150 -7.63 -20.75 -17.01
C ASP A 150 -6.61 -19.84 -17.74
N ALA A 151 -6.89 -18.53 -17.84
CA ALA A 151 -5.99 -17.52 -18.39
C ALA A 151 -5.04 -16.90 -17.34
N GLY A 152 -5.16 -17.27 -16.06
CA GLY A 152 -4.40 -16.66 -14.95
C GLY A 152 -4.88 -15.27 -14.55
N GLU A 153 -6.09 -14.87 -14.97
CA GLU A 153 -6.70 -13.57 -14.66
C GLU A 153 -7.51 -13.63 -13.35
N HIS A 154 -6.80 -13.79 -12.22
CA HIS A 154 -7.41 -14.07 -10.90
C HIS A 154 -8.48 -13.07 -10.46
N ASP A 155 -8.23 -11.75 -10.56
CA ASP A 155 -9.22 -10.74 -10.17
C ASP A 155 -10.48 -10.77 -11.07
N SER A 156 -10.31 -11.06 -12.37
CA SER A 156 -11.45 -11.20 -13.28
C SER A 156 -12.27 -12.45 -12.99
N ALA A 157 -11.61 -13.54 -12.59
CA ALA A 157 -12.29 -14.76 -12.14
C ALA A 157 -13.09 -14.48 -10.86
N LEU A 158 -12.47 -13.85 -9.86
CA LEU A 158 -13.11 -13.48 -8.60
C LEU A 158 -14.35 -12.62 -8.81
N ALA A 159 -14.24 -11.56 -9.63
CA ALA A 159 -15.35 -10.67 -9.95
C ALA A 159 -16.51 -11.42 -10.62
N ALA A 160 -16.20 -12.36 -11.52
CA ALA A 160 -17.21 -13.16 -12.19
C ALA A 160 -17.88 -14.20 -11.26
N TYR A 161 -17.14 -14.82 -10.33
CA TYR A 161 -17.74 -15.69 -9.29
C TYR A 161 -18.67 -14.91 -8.37
N ALA A 162 -18.26 -13.71 -7.92
CA ALA A 162 -19.09 -12.83 -7.10
C ALA A 162 -20.36 -12.40 -7.85
N ALA A 163 -20.24 -12.01 -9.12
CA ALA A 163 -21.37 -11.66 -9.97
C ALA A 163 -22.32 -12.86 -10.19
N SER A 164 -21.79 -14.08 -10.35
CA SER A 164 -22.61 -15.29 -10.42
C SER A 164 -23.43 -15.51 -9.14
N PHE A 165 -22.80 -15.35 -7.97
CA PHE A 165 -23.46 -15.51 -6.68
C PHE A 165 -24.57 -14.46 -6.49
N ALA A 166 -24.29 -13.19 -6.81
CA ALA A 166 -25.25 -12.09 -6.68
C ALA A 166 -26.56 -12.32 -7.46
N VAL A 167 -26.48 -12.94 -8.64
CA VAL A 167 -27.61 -13.16 -9.55
C VAL A 167 -28.11 -14.61 -9.55
N ALA A 168 -27.64 -15.43 -8.60
CA ALA A 168 -28.03 -16.82 -8.53
C ALA A 168 -29.51 -16.97 -8.19
N THR A 169 -30.18 -17.89 -8.88
CA THR A 169 -31.62 -18.17 -8.73
C THR A 169 -31.91 -19.60 -8.28
N ALA A 170 -30.85 -20.38 -8.00
CA ALA A 170 -30.90 -21.78 -7.60
C ALA A 170 -29.74 -22.11 -6.64
N PRO A 171 -29.98 -22.90 -5.58
CA PRO A 171 -28.95 -23.24 -4.58
C PRO A 171 -27.69 -23.90 -5.15
N GLU A 172 -27.82 -24.63 -6.26
CA GLU A 172 -26.70 -25.30 -6.94
C GLU A 172 -25.66 -24.30 -7.46
N HIS A 173 -26.11 -23.21 -8.09
CA HIS A 173 -25.23 -22.16 -8.60
C HIS A 173 -24.65 -21.30 -7.47
N GLU A 174 -25.42 -21.08 -6.40
CA GLU A 174 -24.96 -20.39 -5.19
C GLU A 174 -23.79 -21.15 -4.56
N LEU A 175 -23.95 -22.46 -4.36
CA LEU A 175 -22.92 -23.34 -3.80
C LEU A 175 -21.68 -23.42 -4.70
N GLU A 176 -21.86 -23.53 -6.02
CA GLU A 176 -20.74 -23.56 -6.98
C GLU A 176 -19.94 -22.25 -6.96
N ALA A 177 -20.63 -21.10 -6.97
CA ALA A 177 -19.99 -19.79 -6.89
C ALA A 177 -19.26 -19.57 -5.55
N LEU A 178 -19.89 -19.89 -4.41
CA LEU A 178 -19.26 -19.79 -3.09
C LEU A 178 -18.04 -20.69 -2.96
N THR A 179 -18.13 -21.93 -3.44
CA THR A 179 -17.00 -22.88 -3.44
C THR A 179 -15.84 -22.35 -4.28
N ALA A 180 -16.13 -21.75 -5.43
CA ALA A 180 -15.10 -21.15 -6.28
C ALA A 180 -14.47 -19.88 -5.66
N LEU A 181 -15.27 -19.02 -5.00
CA LEU A 181 -14.75 -17.89 -4.23
C LEU A 181 -13.81 -18.36 -3.12
N LEU A 182 -14.19 -19.39 -2.36
CA LEU A 182 -13.35 -20.01 -1.32
C LEU A 182 -12.01 -20.49 -1.88
N ARG A 183 -12.01 -21.19 -3.02
CA ARG A 183 -10.79 -21.65 -3.69
C ARG A 183 -9.89 -20.49 -4.11
N SER A 184 -10.47 -19.44 -4.69
CA SER A 184 -9.75 -18.23 -5.08
C SER A 184 -9.13 -17.53 -3.87
N PHE A 185 -9.88 -17.33 -2.78
CA PHE A 185 -9.34 -16.73 -1.57
C PHE A 185 -8.22 -17.55 -0.94
N ARG A 186 -8.32 -18.89 -0.98
CA ARG A 186 -7.27 -19.77 -0.49
C ARG A 186 -6.01 -19.67 -1.35
N ALA A 187 -6.14 -19.67 -2.67
CA ALA A 187 -5.01 -19.59 -3.60
C ALA A 187 -4.25 -18.26 -3.46
N ASP A 188 -4.98 -17.16 -3.24
CA ASP A 188 -4.43 -15.81 -3.08
C ASP A 188 -4.07 -15.45 -1.62
N LEU A 189 -4.22 -16.38 -0.66
CA LEU A 189 -4.06 -16.14 0.78
C LEU A 189 -4.90 -14.94 1.30
N ARG A 190 -6.12 -14.72 0.77
CA ARG A 190 -7.07 -13.69 1.24
C ARG A 190 -7.84 -14.15 2.48
N TRP A 191 -7.12 -14.29 3.59
CA TRP A 191 -7.58 -14.94 4.82
C TRP A 191 -8.88 -14.38 5.41
N HIS A 192 -9.01 -13.06 5.48
CA HIS A 192 -10.23 -12.40 6.00
C HIS A 192 -11.47 -12.81 5.20
N ARG A 193 -11.38 -12.82 3.86
CA ARG A 193 -12.50 -13.25 3.00
C ARG A 193 -12.75 -14.74 3.07
N LEU A 194 -11.69 -15.54 3.26
CA LEU A 194 -11.80 -16.98 3.46
C LEU A 194 -12.60 -17.31 4.74
N ILE A 195 -12.30 -16.63 5.85
CA ILE A 195 -13.01 -16.80 7.14
C ILE A 195 -14.52 -16.62 6.94
N GLU A 196 -14.91 -15.50 6.35
CA GLU A 196 -16.30 -15.12 6.21
C GLU A 196 -17.03 -15.97 5.16
N ALA A 197 -16.37 -16.32 4.06
CA ALA A 197 -16.93 -17.24 3.09
C ALA A 197 -17.15 -18.65 3.68
N VAL A 198 -16.26 -19.11 4.57
CA VAL A 198 -16.47 -20.37 5.30
C VAL A 198 -17.68 -20.24 6.24
N ALA A 199 -17.81 -19.14 6.98
CA ALA A 199 -18.95 -18.92 7.87
C ALA A 199 -20.29 -18.87 7.12
N VAL A 200 -20.34 -18.19 5.96
CA VAL A 200 -21.53 -18.17 5.08
C VAL A 200 -21.86 -19.57 4.55
N LEU A 201 -20.85 -20.33 4.12
CA LEU A 201 -21.05 -21.69 3.63
C LEU A 201 -21.50 -22.65 4.73
N GLU A 202 -20.94 -22.54 5.95
CA GLU A 202 -21.36 -23.34 7.12
C GLU A 202 -22.82 -23.09 7.48
N GLY A 203 -23.29 -21.84 7.38
CA GLY A 203 -24.68 -21.49 7.64
C GLY A 203 -25.67 -22.00 6.58
N ARG A 204 -25.22 -22.12 5.32
CA ARG A 204 -26.06 -22.48 4.17
C ARG A 204 -26.03 -23.97 3.81
N ALA A 205 -24.85 -24.57 3.77
CA ALA A 205 -24.61 -25.95 3.31
C ALA A 205 -23.48 -26.61 4.13
N PRO A 206 -23.69 -26.87 5.44
CA PRO A 206 -22.67 -27.47 6.30
C PRO A 206 -22.19 -28.86 5.82
N GLU A 207 -23.02 -29.58 5.07
CA GLU A 207 -22.68 -30.86 4.43
C GLU A 207 -21.61 -30.73 3.34
N ALA A 208 -21.41 -29.55 2.76
CA ALA A 208 -20.40 -29.31 1.71
C ALA A 208 -18.98 -29.60 2.23
N PHE A 209 -18.73 -29.39 3.53
CA PHE A 209 -17.44 -29.68 4.17
C PHE A 209 -17.12 -31.18 4.28
N ALA A 210 -18.00 -32.09 3.83
CA ALA A 210 -17.61 -33.48 3.61
C ALA A 210 -16.50 -33.62 2.56
N ASP A 211 -16.36 -32.63 1.66
CA ASP A 211 -15.24 -32.51 0.74
C ASP A 211 -13.94 -32.11 1.47
N ALA A 212 -12.84 -32.79 1.14
CA ALA A 212 -11.56 -32.61 1.81
C ALA A 212 -10.91 -31.25 1.52
N GLU A 213 -11.12 -30.68 0.33
CA GLU A 213 -10.60 -29.36 -0.06
C GLU A 213 -11.30 -28.25 0.74
N LEU A 214 -12.63 -28.34 0.86
CA LEU A 214 -13.41 -27.40 1.69
C LEU A 214 -13.09 -27.55 3.17
N ARG A 215 -12.79 -28.77 3.65
CA ARG A 215 -12.33 -28.99 5.03
C ARG A 215 -10.98 -28.34 5.30
N ASP A 216 -10.06 -28.35 4.32
CA ASP A 216 -8.78 -27.64 4.40
C ASP A 216 -8.98 -26.11 4.43
N ALA A 217 -9.95 -25.58 3.67
CA ALA A 217 -10.35 -24.17 3.77
C ALA A 217 -10.90 -23.83 5.18
N GLN A 218 -11.69 -24.73 5.79
CA GLN A 218 -12.18 -24.59 7.16
C GLN A 218 -11.04 -24.53 8.18
N LEU A 219 -10.00 -25.34 8.00
CA LEU A 219 -8.80 -25.33 8.84
C LEU A 219 -8.07 -23.98 8.77
N LEU A 220 -7.80 -23.49 7.56
CA LEU A 220 -7.12 -22.22 7.35
C LEU A 220 -7.94 -21.03 7.86
N ALA A 221 -9.27 -21.07 7.72
CA ALA A 221 -10.16 -20.07 8.30
C ALA A 221 -10.09 -20.07 9.84
N ALA A 222 -10.08 -21.24 10.48
CA ALA A 222 -9.97 -21.34 11.94
C ALA A 222 -8.64 -20.77 12.46
N THR A 223 -7.50 -21.14 11.86
CA THR A 223 -6.20 -20.56 12.26
C THR A 223 -6.15 -19.07 11.97
N SER A 224 -6.67 -18.62 10.83
CA SER A 224 -6.71 -17.19 10.49
C SER A 224 -7.44 -16.36 11.55
N ARG A 225 -8.52 -16.90 12.14
CA ARG A 225 -9.27 -16.29 13.26
C ARG A 225 -8.57 -16.39 14.62
N ARG A 226 -7.40 -17.04 14.71
CA ARG A 226 -6.73 -17.44 15.97
C ARG A 226 -7.55 -18.45 16.78
N ASP A 227 -8.50 -19.14 16.15
CA ASP A 227 -9.30 -20.20 16.77
C ASP A 227 -8.56 -21.54 16.68
N LEU A 228 -7.50 -21.68 17.48
CA LEU A 228 -6.63 -22.87 17.48
C LEU A 228 -7.37 -24.12 17.98
N GLU A 229 -8.31 -23.98 18.91
CA GLU A 229 -9.16 -25.09 19.37
C GLU A 229 -10.13 -25.55 18.28
N GLY A 230 -10.75 -24.61 17.56
CA GLY A 230 -11.57 -24.91 16.38
C GLY A 230 -10.76 -25.56 15.26
N ALA A 231 -9.53 -25.09 15.04
CA ALA A 231 -8.60 -25.68 14.07
C ALA A 231 -8.23 -27.14 14.44
N ALA A 232 -7.94 -27.40 15.72
CA ALA A 232 -7.70 -28.76 16.22
C ALA A 232 -8.92 -29.68 15.98
N ALA A 233 -10.13 -29.19 16.25
CA ALA A 233 -11.37 -29.95 16.00
C ALA A 233 -11.61 -30.23 14.50
N VAL A 234 -11.15 -29.37 13.59
CA VAL A 234 -11.17 -29.63 12.14
C VAL A 234 -10.17 -30.74 11.80
N ILE A 235 -8.94 -30.67 12.33
CA ILE A 235 -7.90 -31.70 12.09
C ILE A 235 -8.35 -33.08 12.57
N GLU A 236 -8.98 -33.17 13.74
CA GLU A 236 -9.50 -34.44 14.27
C GLU A 236 -10.43 -35.15 13.28
N ARG A 237 -11.25 -34.38 12.55
CA ARG A 237 -12.24 -34.87 11.57
C ARG A 237 -11.64 -35.17 10.20
N LEU A 238 -10.39 -34.79 9.92
CA LEU A 238 -9.74 -35.14 8.68
C LEU A 238 -9.51 -36.66 8.59
N PRO A 239 -9.47 -37.25 7.38
CA PRO A 239 -9.05 -38.64 7.20
C PRO A 239 -7.66 -38.86 7.77
N GLU A 240 -7.38 -40.04 8.34
CA GLU A 240 -6.04 -40.40 8.84
C GLU A 240 -4.95 -40.38 7.75
N SER A 241 -5.34 -40.55 6.48
CA SER A 241 -4.43 -40.41 5.33
C SER A 241 -4.11 -38.96 4.97
N SER A 242 -4.75 -37.97 5.63
CA SER A 242 -4.50 -36.56 5.35
C SER A 242 -3.16 -36.13 5.94
N ARG A 243 -2.27 -35.59 5.10
CA ARG A 243 -0.97 -35.08 5.55
C ARG A 243 -1.09 -34.00 6.63
N ARG A 244 -2.19 -33.23 6.63
CA ARG A 244 -2.49 -32.16 7.59
C ARG A 244 -2.70 -32.66 9.02
N LYS A 245 -2.88 -33.98 9.23
CA LYS A 245 -2.95 -34.58 10.58
C LYS A 245 -1.70 -34.31 11.42
N ARG A 246 -0.54 -34.10 10.78
CA ARG A 246 0.71 -33.73 11.48
C ARG A 246 0.61 -32.39 12.22
N LEU A 247 -0.16 -31.44 11.69
CA LEU A 247 -0.32 -30.10 12.26
C LEU A 247 -1.07 -30.12 13.60
N ALA A 248 -1.62 -31.26 14.03
CA ALA A 248 -2.28 -31.39 15.32
C ALA A 248 -1.34 -31.05 16.49
N ARG A 249 -0.05 -31.43 16.39
CA ARG A 249 0.95 -31.14 17.44
C ARG A 249 1.27 -29.67 17.50
N LEU A 250 1.71 -29.09 16.38
CA LEU A 250 1.92 -27.66 16.23
C LEU A 250 0.73 -26.80 16.71
N ILE A 251 -0.50 -27.12 16.32
CA ILE A 251 -1.68 -26.36 16.80
C ILE A 251 -1.88 -26.53 18.31
N ALA A 252 -1.69 -27.74 18.84
CA ALA A 252 -1.79 -27.98 20.28
C ALA A 252 -0.70 -27.21 21.06
N ALA A 253 0.53 -27.17 20.54
CA ALA A 253 1.64 -26.45 21.14
C ALA A 253 1.41 -24.94 21.14
N MET A 254 0.89 -24.35 20.07
CA MET A 254 0.57 -22.91 20.04
C MET A 254 -0.70 -22.51 20.83
N THR A 255 -1.50 -23.49 21.32
CA THR A 255 -2.82 -23.21 21.94
C THR A 255 -2.72 -22.52 23.30
N PRO A 256 -1.85 -22.96 24.25
CA PRO A 256 -1.55 -22.18 25.45
C PRO A 256 -0.95 -20.82 25.08
N ALA A 257 -1.42 -19.77 25.76
CA ALA A 257 -0.88 -18.44 25.58
C ALA A 257 -0.78 -17.66 26.90
N HIS A 258 0.10 -16.67 26.92
CA HIS A 258 0.26 -15.72 28.00
C HIS A 258 0.24 -14.28 27.47
N ARG A 259 -0.63 -13.43 28.02
CA ARG A 259 -0.66 -12.00 27.71
C ARG A 259 0.17 -11.22 28.73
N THR A 260 1.15 -10.48 28.25
CA THR A 260 1.98 -9.60 29.10
C THR A 260 1.22 -8.31 29.48
N GLU A 261 1.68 -7.60 30.54
CA GLU A 261 1.04 -6.36 31.01
C GLU A 261 1.37 -5.10 30.18
N ASN A 262 2.33 -5.17 29.25
CA ASN A 262 2.80 -3.99 28.49
C ASN A 262 1.98 -3.76 27.22
N ALA A 263 1.53 -2.51 27.04
CA ALA A 263 0.61 -2.10 25.97
C ALA A 263 1.27 -1.31 24.81
N GLY A 264 2.53 -1.59 24.48
CA GLY A 264 3.31 -0.76 23.54
C GLY A 264 3.89 -1.55 22.37
N GLY A 265 3.71 -1.03 21.15
CA GLY A 265 4.39 -1.54 19.96
C GLY A 265 5.90 -1.35 20.06
N GLY A 266 6.63 -2.46 20.10
CA GLY A 266 8.08 -2.50 20.14
C GLY A 266 8.65 -3.19 18.91
N TRP A 267 9.91 -2.88 18.61
CA TRP A 267 10.72 -3.63 17.66
C TRP A 267 11.59 -4.61 18.45
N VAL A 268 11.67 -5.86 18.00
CA VAL A 268 12.61 -6.81 18.62
C VAL A 268 14.03 -6.41 18.30
N LEU A 269 14.85 -6.39 19.34
CA LEU A 269 16.28 -6.18 19.20
C LEU A 269 16.93 -7.49 18.79
N GLY A 270 16.60 -8.57 19.49
CA GLY A 270 17.09 -9.91 19.22
C GLY A 270 16.92 -10.75 20.48
N SER A 271 17.44 -11.96 20.43
CA SER A 271 17.47 -12.85 21.58
C SER A 271 18.92 -13.04 22.04
N ASN A 272 19.16 -12.78 23.33
CA ASN A 272 20.50 -12.68 23.92
C ASN A 272 20.58 -13.63 25.13
N GLY A 273 21.38 -14.70 25.02
CA GLY A 273 21.45 -15.73 26.06
C GLY A 273 20.11 -16.42 26.31
N ASP A 274 19.66 -16.41 27.58
CA ASP A 274 18.45 -17.11 28.06
C ASP A 274 17.18 -16.23 28.05
N ALA A 275 17.20 -15.07 27.39
CA ALA A 275 16.08 -14.13 27.37
C ALA A 275 15.87 -13.48 26.01
N THR A 276 14.63 -13.02 25.79
CA THR A 276 14.24 -12.26 24.60
C THR A 276 14.13 -10.78 24.96
N GLU A 277 14.74 -9.90 24.17
CA GLU A 277 14.79 -8.46 24.50
C GLU A 277 14.16 -7.59 23.40
N PHE A 278 13.44 -6.55 23.84
CA PHE A 278 12.58 -5.69 23.03
C PHE A 278 13.03 -4.24 23.19
N ALA A 279 13.04 -3.46 22.12
CA ALA A 279 13.04 -2.00 22.22
C ALA A 279 11.64 -1.50 21.91
N TYR A 280 11.11 -0.60 22.72
CA TYR A 280 9.85 0.07 22.43
C TYR A 280 9.97 1.57 22.68
N ARG A 281 9.21 2.34 21.92
CA ARG A 281 9.18 3.80 22.09
C ARG A 281 8.21 4.16 23.20
N THR A 282 8.69 4.90 24.19
CA THR A 282 7.82 5.50 25.22
C THR A 282 7.21 6.81 24.71
N TYR A 283 6.11 7.25 25.31
CA TYR A 283 5.44 8.53 24.98
C TYR A 283 6.32 9.78 25.11
N ALA A 284 7.52 9.68 25.69
CA ALA A 284 8.44 10.79 25.92
C ALA A 284 9.58 10.87 24.88
N ASP A 285 9.41 10.26 23.71
CA ASP A 285 10.46 10.10 22.67
C ASP A 285 11.75 9.42 23.17
N ALA A 286 11.68 8.74 24.32
CA ALA A 286 12.73 7.87 24.82
C ALA A 286 12.44 6.44 24.35
N GLU A 287 13.45 5.77 23.80
CA GLU A 287 13.37 4.35 23.48
C GLU A 287 13.82 3.57 24.71
N ALA A 288 12.97 2.65 25.15
CA ALA A 288 13.17 1.79 26.30
C ALA A 288 13.49 0.37 25.81
N VAL A 289 14.45 -0.28 26.44
CA VAL A 289 14.74 -1.70 26.23
C VAL A 289 14.08 -2.48 27.36
N ALA A 290 13.28 -3.49 27.05
CA ALA A 290 12.69 -4.44 28.00
C ALA A 290 13.15 -5.87 27.71
N ARG A 291 13.05 -6.74 28.72
CA ARG A 291 13.46 -8.15 28.65
C ARG A 291 12.30 -9.04 29.05
N LEU A 292 12.05 -10.09 28.26
CA LEU A 292 11.15 -11.20 28.56
C LEU A 292 11.99 -12.42 28.92
N ASP A 293 11.67 -13.02 30.06
CA ASP A 293 12.28 -14.25 30.55
C ASP A 293 11.19 -15.26 30.98
N ALA A 294 11.61 -16.33 31.65
CA ALA A 294 10.72 -17.38 32.15
C ALA A 294 9.61 -16.92 33.11
N SER A 295 9.68 -15.70 33.65
CA SER A 295 8.56 -15.12 34.41
C SER A 295 7.38 -14.73 33.52
N LEU A 296 7.59 -14.63 32.21
CA LEU A 296 6.67 -14.09 31.20
C LEU A 296 6.31 -12.61 31.45
N GLU A 297 7.08 -11.91 32.28
CA GLU A 297 6.97 -10.47 32.51
C GLU A 297 7.94 -9.70 31.58
N LEU A 298 7.67 -8.41 31.36
CA LEU A 298 8.47 -7.51 30.50
C LEU A 298 9.08 -6.32 31.28
N PRO A 299 10.00 -6.54 32.24
CA PRO A 299 10.70 -5.45 32.92
C PRO A 299 11.56 -4.61 31.96
N VAL A 300 11.60 -3.30 32.21
CA VAL A 300 12.47 -2.35 31.50
C VAL A 300 13.91 -2.47 32.01
N VAL A 301 14.83 -2.78 31.09
CA VAL A 301 16.27 -2.92 31.30
C VAL A 301 17.01 -1.58 31.14
N GLY A 302 16.46 -0.61 30.41
CA GLY A 302 17.06 0.73 30.32
C GLY A 302 16.34 1.66 29.37
N THR A 303 16.64 2.96 29.44
CA THR A 303 16.10 3.98 28.51
C THR A 303 17.20 4.87 27.96
N ARG A 304 17.08 5.24 26.67
CA ARG A 304 17.96 6.21 26.01
C ARG A 304 17.18 7.12 25.07
N THR A 305 17.69 8.32 24.86
CA THR A 305 17.16 9.32 23.91
C THR A 305 18.21 9.64 22.85
N GLY A 306 17.77 10.05 21.66
CA GLY A 306 18.65 10.51 20.58
C GLY A 306 19.23 9.41 19.68
N TYR A 307 18.95 8.14 19.95
CA TYR A 307 19.34 7.02 19.08
C TYR A 307 18.15 6.49 18.28
N LYS A 308 18.45 5.83 17.15
CA LYS A 308 17.50 5.15 16.27
C LYS A 308 18.08 3.82 15.77
N HIS A 309 17.29 3.05 15.01
CA HIS A 309 17.74 1.85 14.29
C HIS A 309 18.41 0.80 15.19
N TRP A 310 17.75 0.44 16.29
CA TRP A 310 18.31 -0.52 17.22
C TRP A 310 18.31 -1.95 16.66
N ARG A 311 19.38 -2.68 16.97
CA ARG A 311 19.57 -4.10 16.68
C ARG A 311 20.24 -4.77 17.87
N GLY A 312 19.70 -5.88 18.33
CA GLY A 312 20.37 -6.78 19.27
C GLY A 312 21.53 -7.47 18.58
N VAL A 313 22.61 -7.70 19.32
CA VAL A 313 23.78 -8.42 18.84
C VAL A 313 23.83 -9.73 19.61
N PRO A 314 23.62 -10.90 18.97
CA PRO A 314 23.54 -12.18 19.66
C PRO A 314 24.76 -12.43 20.56
N THR A 315 24.52 -12.95 21.77
CA THR A 315 25.56 -13.27 22.75
C THR A 315 25.46 -14.72 23.23
N GLY A 316 26.54 -15.25 23.80
CA GLY A 316 26.54 -16.59 24.38
C GLY A 316 25.66 -16.71 25.64
N PRO A 317 25.26 -17.93 26.03
CA PRO A 317 24.56 -18.16 27.30
C PRO A 317 25.33 -17.56 28.49
N GLY A 318 24.62 -16.81 29.33
CA GLY A 318 25.20 -16.12 30.50
C GLY A 318 26.02 -14.85 30.20
N GLU A 319 26.22 -14.47 28.93
CA GLU A 319 26.85 -13.19 28.59
C GLU A 319 25.87 -12.01 28.69
N PRO A 320 26.34 -10.79 29.02
CA PRO A 320 25.51 -9.60 29.00
C PRO A 320 25.00 -9.29 27.59
N ALA A 321 23.71 -8.92 27.49
CA ALA A 321 23.10 -8.49 26.25
C ALA A 321 23.80 -7.26 25.63
N ARG A 322 23.89 -7.26 24.30
CA ARG A 322 24.53 -6.20 23.50
C ARG A 322 23.59 -5.68 22.42
N TYR A 323 23.75 -4.42 22.05
CA TYR A 323 22.93 -3.73 21.04
C TYR A 323 23.77 -2.81 20.17
N SER A 324 23.43 -2.73 18.89
CA SER A 324 23.82 -1.66 17.98
C SER A 324 22.69 -0.63 17.90
N ALA A 325 23.01 0.66 18.02
CA ALA A 325 22.10 1.77 17.77
C ALA A 325 22.79 2.80 16.87
N TYR A 326 22.03 3.74 16.31
CA TYR A 326 22.55 4.79 15.43
C TYR A 326 22.28 6.18 15.97
N ASP A 327 23.31 7.01 15.99
CA ASP A 327 23.27 8.43 16.33
C ASP A 327 23.19 9.24 15.03
N ASP A 328 21.98 9.67 14.65
CA ASP A 328 21.75 10.48 13.44
C ASP A 328 22.56 11.78 13.45
N ALA A 329 22.74 12.39 14.63
CA ALA A 329 23.41 13.69 14.75
C ALA A 329 24.92 13.56 14.56
N ALA A 330 25.50 12.44 15.03
CA ALA A 330 26.92 12.14 14.84
C ALA A 330 27.21 11.41 13.51
N GLY A 331 26.22 10.73 12.93
CA GLY A 331 26.41 9.83 11.80
C GLY A 331 27.24 8.60 12.18
N GLU A 332 26.97 8.03 13.36
CA GLU A 332 27.77 6.96 13.96
C GLU A 332 26.91 5.80 14.46
N VAL A 333 27.46 4.59 14.34
CA VAL A 333 26.95 3.39 15.00
C VAL A 333 27.54 3.31 16.40
N VAL A 334 26.70 2.98 17.38
CA VAL A 334 27.05 2.87 18.79
C VAL A 334 26.74 1.46 19.28
N LEU A 335 27.76 0.76 19.78
CA LEU A 335 27.60 -0.53 20.45
C LEU A 335 27.39 -0.30 21.95
N LEU A 336 26.29 -0.85 22.47
CA LEU A 336 25.82 -0.73 23.84
C LEU A 336 25.79 -2.12 24.50
N GLN A 337 25.96 -2.17 25.82
CA GLN A 337 25.81 -3.37 26.64
C GLN A 337 24.89 -3.11 27.83
N ALA A 338 24.03 -4.08 28.16
CA ALA A 338 23.23 -4.04 29.37
C ALA A 338 24.12 -4.25 30.62
N ALA A 339 23.98 -3.37 31.61
CA ALA A 339 24.63 -3.46 32.91
C ALA A 339 23.60 -3.18 34.02
N GLY A 340 22.83 -4.20 34.40
CA GLY A 340 21.69 -4.03 35.29
C GLY A 340 20.55 -3.28 34.60
N ALA A 341 20.14 -2.14 35.15
CA ALA A 341 19.09 -1.28 34.59
C ALA A 341 19.64 -0.11 33.73
N GLU A 342 20.92 -0.19 33.33
CA GLU A 342 21.59 0.82 32.52
C GLU A 342 22.16 0.23 31.23
N LEU A 343 22.19 1.06 30.17
CA LEU A 343 22.86 0.75 28.91
C LEU A 343 24.19 1.51 28.84
N VAL A 344 25.29 0.77 28.81
CA VAL A 344 26.66 1.30 28.79
C VAL A 344 27.21 1.26 27.36
N GLU A 345 27.78 2.36 26.90
CA GLU A 345 28.47 2.41 25.60
C GLU A 345 29.80 1.67 25.67
N LEU A 346 29.97 0.69 24.77
CA LEU A 346 31.20 -0.08 24.62
C LEU A 346 32.14 0.55 23.59
N THR A 347 31.59 0.94 22.44
CA THR A 347 32.33 1.59 21.36
C THR A 347 31.39 2.35 20.43
N ARG A 348 31.95 3.28 19.66
CA ARG A 348 31.26 4.00 18.59
C ARG A 348 32.16 4.15 17.38
N PHE A 349 31.56 4.15 16.20
CA PHE A 349 32.33 4.27 14.97
C PHE A 349 31.47 4.83 13.84
N LYS A 350 32.12 5.51 12.89
CA LYS A 350 31.48 6.04 11.70
C LYS A 350 31.13 4.90 10.74
N ASP A 351 29.85 4.68 10.55
CA ASP A 351 29.23 3.78 9.58
C ASP A 351 27.73 4.12 9.46
N TYR A 352 26.99 3.45 8.59
CA TYR A 352 25.52 3.58 8.51
C TYR A 352 24.82 2.60 9.46
N PRO A 353 23.53 2.82 9.78
CA PRO A 353 22.79 1.97 10.71
C PRO A 353 22.88 0.48 10.34
N ALA A 354 23.04 -0.38 11.35
CA ALA A 354 23.01 -1.83 11.15
C ALA A 354 21.60 -2.29 10.74
N LEU A 355 21.52 -3.10 9.68
CA LEU A 355 20.29 -3.76 9.24
C LEU A 355 20.15 -5.14 9.87
N SER A 356 21.27 -5.84 10.10
CA SER A 356 21.34 -7.20 10.62
C SER A 356 22.57 -7.40 11.52
N SER A 357 22.57 -8.47 12.30
CA SER A 357 23.65 -8.85 13.21
C SER A 357 23.76 -10.36 13.34
N ALA A 358 24.96 -10.86 13.66
CA ALA A 358 25.21 -12.25 13.98
C ALA A 358 26.34 -12.39 15.00
N SER A 359 26.48 -13.56 15.60
CA SER A 359 27.64 -13.91 16.43
C SER A 359 27.90 -15.41 16.36
N GLY A 360 29.18 -15.78 16.33
CA GLY A 360 29.65 -17.16 16.28
C GLY A 360 31.15 -17.20 16.48
N ASP A 361 31.66 -18.36 16.91
CA ASP A 361 33.09 -18.68 16.92
C ASP A 361 33.45 -19.21 15.52
N LEU A 362 33.95 -18.31 14.66
CA LEU A 362 34.16 -18.61 13.24
C LEU A 362 35.64 -18.89 12.91
N ASP A 363 36.58 -18.67 13.85
CA ASP A 363 37.97 -19.16 13.73
C ASP A 363 38.25 -20.44 14.54
N GLY A 364 37.34 -20.83 15.43
CA GLY A 364 37.47 -22.02 16.28
C GLY A 364 38.40 -21.80 17.48
N ASP A 365 38.63 -20.56 17.90
CA ASP A 365 39.46 -20.23 19.06
C ASP A 365 38.71 -20.31 20.40
N GLY A 366 37.39 -20.53 20.36
CA GLY A 366 36.50 -20.61 21.51
C GLY A 366 35.94 -19.26 21.97
N VAL A 367 36.31 -18.16 21.33
CA VAL A 367 35.75 -16.81 21.52
C VAL A 367 34.73 -16.57 20.42
N ARG A 368 33.69 -15.79 20.73
CA ARG A 368 32.68 -15.41 19.76
C ARG A 368 33.01 -14.06 19.16
N GLU A 369 33.02 -13.99 17.83
CA GLU A 369 33.01 -12.74 17.10
C GLU A 369 31.60 -12.19 16.98
N HIS A 370 31.48 -10.87 16.80
CA HIS A 370 30.21 -10.21 16.52
C HIS A 370 30.25 -9.56 15.14
N PHE A 371 29.18 -9.73 14.38
CA PHE A 371 29.07 -9.23 13.02
C PHE A 371 27.87 -8.29 12.90
N LEU A 372 28.04 -7.21 12.14
CA LEU A 372 26.99 -6.28 11.76
C LEU A 372 26.95 -6.13 10.24
N GLY A 373 25.76 -6.26 9.66
CA GLY A 373 25.50 -5.90 8.28
C GLY A 373 24.95 -4.48 8.22
N THR A 374 25.68 -3.56 7.59
CA THR A 374 25.32 -2.12 7.60
C THR A 374 24.43 -1.71 6.42
N GLY A 375 23.70 -0.61 6.61
CA GLY A 375 22.64 -0.15 5.73
C GLY A 375 23.08 0.58 4.45
N PRO A 376 22.12 1.31 3.81
CA PRO A 376 22.07 1.51 2.36
C PRO A 376 23.16 2.38 1.73
N TYR A 377 24.16 2.82 2.46
CA TYR A 377 25.18 3.73 1.95
C TYR A 377 26.62 3.28 2.27
N SER A 378 26.83 2.46 3.30
CA SER A 378 28.11 1.77 3.51
C SER A 378 28.09 0.34 3.02
N ARG A 379 27.04 -0.44 3.33
CA ARG A 379 26.82 -1.81 2.83
C ARG A 379 28.02 -2.73 3.08
N HIS A 380 28.52 -2.67 4.31
CA HIS A 380 29.66 -3.43 4.78
C HIS A 380 29.20 -4.58 5.68
N LEU A 381 29.99 -5.64 5.71
CA LEU A 381 30.07 -6.55 6.84
C LEU A 381 31.15 -6.05 7.80
N VAL A 382 30.75 -5.72 9.02
CA VAL A 382 31.66 -5.25 10.08
C VAL A 382 31.79 -6.34 11.13
N GLU A 383 33.02 -6.74 11.44
CA GLU A 383 33.34 -7.59 12.59
C GLU A 383 33.81 -6.74 13.75
N LEU A 384 33.31 -7.08 14.94
CA LEU A 384 33.62 -6.46 16.22
C LEU A 384 34.18 -7.53 17.15
N THR A 385 35.39 -7.30 17.65
CA THR A 385 36.10 -8.23 18.54
C THR A 385 36.44 -7.52 19.84
N ALA A 386 36.13 -8.15 20.97
CA ALA A 386 36.53 -7.66 22.28
C ALA A 386 37.96 -8.12 22.59
N ALA A 387 38.82 -7.17 22.93
CA ALA A 387 40.15 -7.46 23.45
C ALA A 387 40.10 -7.82 24.94
N ALA A 388 41.12 -8.53 25.43
CA ALA A 388 41.21 -8.96 26.83
C ALA A 388 41.26 -7.79 27.86
N ASP A 389 41.58 -6.58 27.41
CA ASP A 389 41.58 -5.35 28.23
C ASP A 389 40.22 -4.62 28.26
N GLY A 390 39.21 -5.17 27.58
CA GLY A 390 37.87 -4.60 27.46
C GLY A 390 37.71 -3.58 26.32
N SER A 391 38.77 -3.29 25.56
CA SER A 391 38.66 -2.48 24.34
C SER A 391 38.03 -3.27 23.19
N TRP A 392 37.45 -2.56 22.23
CA TRP A 392 36.83 -3.16 21.05
C TRP A 392 37.58 -2.78 19.78
N SER A 393 37.93 -3.76 18.97
CA SER A 393 38.46 -3.56 17.62
C SER A 393 37.39 -3.83 16.57
N ARG A 394 37.56 -3.19 15.41
CA ARG A 394 36.69 -3.40 14.25
C ARG A 394 37.50 -3.73 13.00
N ARG A 395 36.94 -4.54 12.11
CA ARG A 395 37.45 -4.76 10.75
C ARG A 395 36.30 -5.11 9.78
N ASN A 396 36.62 -5.15 8.49
CA ASN A 396 35.72 -5.64 7.44
C ASN A 396 36.28 -6.98 6.95
N PRO A 397 35.74 -8.13 7.42
CA PRO A 397 36.39 -9.42 7.18
C PRO A 397 35.98 -10.07 5.85
N ALA A 398 35.00 -9.53 5.13
CA ALA A 398 34.51 -10.08 3.87
C ALA A 398 34.60 -9.07 2.71
N PRO A 399 35.81 -8.67 2.27
CA PRO A 399 35.98 -7.65 1.25
C PRO A 399 35.31 -8.00 -0.10
N SER A 400 35.15 -9.30 -0.42
CA SER A 400 34.40 -9.75 -1.59
C SER A 400 32.90 -9.55 -1.47
N LEU A 401 32.34 -9.67 -0.26
CA LEU A 401 30.93 -9.40 0.02
C LEU A 401 30.66 -7.89 -0.03
N ASP A 402 31.51 -7.08 0.63
CA ASP A 402 31.41 -5.61 0.62
C ASP A 402 31.47 -5.07 -0.83
N ALA A 403 32.27 -5.71 -1.69
CA ALA A 403 32.36 -5.35 -3.10
C ALA A 403 31.06 -5.57 -3.89
N ARG A 404 30.08 -6.32 -3.35
CA ARG A 404 28.74 -6.51 -3.93
C ARG A 404 27.87 -5.26 -3.78
N ILE A 405 28.15 -4.40 -2.80
CA ILE A 405 27.49 -3.10 -2.60
C ILE A 405 25.96 -3.27 -2.50
N SER A 406 25.57 -4.29 -1.75
CA SER A 406 24.18 -4.63 -1.47
C SER A 406 23.94 -4.64 0.03
N ASP A 407 22.74 -4.24 0.40
CA ASP A 407 22.31 -4.18 1.79
C ASP A 407 22.35 -5.60 2.37
N VAL A 408 22.99 -5.75 3.52
CA VAL A 408 23.08 -7.02 4.24
C VAL A 408 21.85 -7.13 5.14
N THR A 409 20.76 -7.65 4.60
CA THR A 409 19.42 -7.61 5.20
C THR A 409 19.27 -8.58 6.38
N SER A 410 20.05 -9.65 6.40
CA SER A 410 20.02 -10.71 7.42
C SER A 410 21.37 -11.43 7.50
N LEU A 411 21.73 -11.87 8.72
CA LEU A 411 22.97 -12.58 9.01
C LEU A 411 22.71 -13.67 10.04
N PHE A 412 23.37 -14.81 9.91
CA PHE A 412 23.54 -15.77 10.99
C PHE A 412 24.82 -16.58 10.83
N ALA A 413 25.31 -17.16 11.92
CA ALA A 413 26.49 -18.01 11.95
C ALA A 413 26.11 -19.42 12.41
N ALA A 414 26.52 -20.45 11.66
CA ALA A 414 26.30 -21.84 12.03
C ALA A 414 27.21 -22.80 11.23
N ASP A 415 27.50 -23.98 11.79
CA ASP A 415 28.19 -25.08 11.12
C ASP A 415 27.22 -25.82 10.19
N LEU A 416 27.23 -25.46 8.91
CA LEU A 416 26.24 -25.94 7.92
C LEU A 416 26.59 -27.30 7.33
N ASP A 417 27.86 -27.69 7.32
CA ASP A 417 28.31 -28.97 6.76
C ASP A 417 28.74 -30.01 7.82
N GLY A 418 28.72 -29.63 9.09
CA GLY A 418 28.96 -30.51 10.24
C GLY A 418 30.44 -30.81 10.48
N ASP A 419 31.35 -29.97 9.96
CA ASP A 419 32.80 -30.17 10.10
C ASP A 419 33.37 -29.59 11.42
N GLY A 420 32.54 -28.92 12.22
CA GLY A 420 32.87 -28.29 13.48
C GLY A 420 33.40 -26.86 13.36
N VAL A 421 33.46 -26.30 12.15
CA VAL A 421 33.80 -24.89 11.87
C VAL A 421 32.54 -24.19 11.37
N GLY A 422 32.21 -23.03 11.94
CA GLY A 422 31.02 -22.30 11.50
C GLY A 422 31.22 -21.59 10.15
N GLU A 423 30.12 -21.50 9.38
CA GLU A 423 29.96 -20.56 8.28
C GLU A 423 29.19 -19.32 8.72
N LEU A 424 29.43 -18.20 8.03
CA LEU A 424 28.58 -17.02 8.10
C LEU A 424 27.66 -16.98 6.87
N VAL A 425 26.36 -16.87 7.10
CA VAL A 425 25.36 -16.75 6.03
C VAL A 425 24.83 -15.32 5.97
N ALA A 426 24.78 -14.75 4.76
CA ALA A 426 24.28 -13.40 4.51
C ALA A 426 23.15 -13.40 3.48
N GLY A 427 22.02 -12.81 3.83
CA GLY A 427 20.99 -12.40 2.88
C GLY A 427 21.34 -11.02 2.32
N LEU A 428 21.41 -10.91 1.00
CA LEU A 428 21.71 -9.66 0.32
C LEU A 428 20.48 -9.16 -0.44
N GLY A 429 19.97 -8.00 -0.05
CA GLY A 429 18.82 -7.34 -0.68
C GLY A 429 19.24 -6.32 -1.75
N PRO A 430 18.46 -5.23 -1.90
CA PRO A 430 18.80 -4.10 -2.77
C PRO A 430 20.21 -3.55 -2.49
N TRP A 431 20.97 -3.07 -3.48
CA TRP A 431 20.52 -2.68 -4.82
C TRP A 431 20.99 -3.61 -5.94
N MET A 432 21.94 -4.52 -5.68
CA MET A 432 22.69 -5.19 -6.75
C MET A 432 22.67 -6.72 -6.71
N ALA A 433 22.76 -7.35 -5.53
CA ALA A 433 23.09 -8.77 -5.41
C ALA A 433 21.86 -9.69 -5.38
N HIS A 434 20.87 -9.40 -4.52
CA HIS A 434 19.58 -10.13 -4.48
C HIS A 434 19.74 -11.66 -4.34
N GLU A 435 20.54 -12.08 -3.36
CA GLU A 435 21.00 -13.47 -3.23
C GLU A 435 21.40 -13.85 -1.80
N VAL A 436 21.42 -15.15 -1.54
CA VAL A 436 21.97 -15.77 -0.33
C VAL A 436 23.46 -16.05 -0.57
N HIS A 437 24.31 -15.68 0.39
CA HIS A 437 25.74 -16.02 0.43
C HIS A 437 26.07 -16.88 1.64
N VAL A 438 26.84 -17.94 1.41
CA VAL A 438 27.52 -18.70 2.47
C VAL A 438 29.00 -18.37 2.42
N LEU A 439 29.56 -17.95 3.55
CA LEU A 439 30.93 -17.50 3.70
C LEU A 439 31.67 -18.39 4.69
N ARG A 440 32.92 -18.74 4.34
CA ARG A 440 33.82 -19.51 5.22
C ARG A 440 35.08 -18.71 5.51
N ARG A 441 35.50 -18.69 6.77
CA ARG A 441 36.73 -18.02 7.21
C ARG A 441 37.95 -18.83 6.79
N GLU A 442 38.85 -18.20 6.05
CA GLU A 442 40.08 -18.82 5.58
C GLU A 442 41.17 -18.69 6.65
N ARG A 443 41.65 -19.82 7.20
CA ARG A 443 42.67 -19.83 8.28
C ARG A 443 43.97 -19.08 7.96
N ALA A 444 44.32 -18.92 6.69
CA ALA A 444 45.58 -18.31 6.27
C ALA A 444 45.53 -16.78 6.21
N SER A 445 44.44 -16.23 5.69
CA SER A 445 44.22 -14.79 5.52
C SER A 445 43.43 -14.18 6.68
N ASP A 446 42.65 -15.00 7.38
CA ASP A 446 41.67 -14.62 8.38
C ASP A 446 40.44 -13.89 7.82
N ASP A 447 40.32 -13.82 6.49
CA ASP A 447 39.20 -13.22 5.77
C ASP A 447 38.12 -14.27 5.44
N PHE A 448 36.90 -13.82 5.19
CA PHE A 448 35.81 -14.64 4.68
C PHE A 448 35.87 -14.76 3.15
N THR A 449 35.71 -15.99 2.67
CA THR A 449 35.60 -16.34 1.26
C THR A 449 34.21 -16.92 0.96
N SER A 450 33.69 -16.68 -0.25
CA SER A 450 32.38 -17.20 -0.66
C SER A 450 32.48 -18.68 -0.98
N LEU A 451 31.73 -19.50 -0.23
CA LEU A 451 31.65 -20.94 -0.39
C LEU A 451 30.53 -21.36 -1.35
N ALA A 452 29.35 -20.75 -1.22
CA ALA A 452 28.19 -21.02 -2.06
C ALA A 452 27.26 -19.79 -2.15
N ARG A 453 26.47 -19.70 -3.23
CA ARG A 453 25.48 -18.63 -3.42
C ARG A 453 24.24 -19.07 -4.19
N ALA A 454 23.10 -18.44 -3.91
CA ALA A 454 21.83 -18.66 -4.62
C ALA A 454 21.05 -17.36 -4.81
N ARG A 455 20.64 -17.05 -6.04
CA ARG A 455 19.87 -15.83 -6.37
C ARG A 455 18.38 -16.06 -6.15
N LEU A 456 17.82 -15.35 -5.18
CA LEU A 456 16.43 -15.49 -4.76
C LEU A 456 15.65 -14.16 -4.76
N GLY A 457 16.25 -13.05 -5.18
CA GLY A 457 15.62 -11.73 -5.07
C GLY A 457 16.00 -11.03 -3.76
N ASP A 458 15.20 -10.05 -3.34
CA ASP A 458 15.30 -9.54 -1.97
C ASP A 458 15.00 -10.71 -1.00
N VAL A 459 15.94 -11.00 -0.11
CA VAL A 459 15.94 -12.25 0.65
C VAL A 459 16.31 -12.03 2.11
N TYR A 460 15.56 -12.69 2.99
CA TYR A 460 15.88 -12.82 4.41
C TYR A 460 16.25 -14.25 4.72
N VAL A 461 17.32 -14.46 5.50
CA VAL A 461 17.83 -15.78 5.84
C VAL A 461 17.86 -16.03 7.34
N ALA A 462 17.59 -17.28 7.72
CA ALA A 462 17.67 -17.76 9.09
C ALA A 462 18.18 -19.23 9.12
N PRO A 463 18.85 -19.66 10.21
CA PRO A 463 19.22 -21.06 10.38
C PRO A 463 17.96 -21.90 10.58
N PHE A 464 17.89 -23.08 9.96
CA PHE A 464 16.72 -23.95 10.01
C PHE A 464 17.12 -25.40 10.26
N ARG A 465 16.69 -25.98 11.38
CA ARG A 465 16.91 -27.40 11.68
C ARG A 465 15.83 -28.22 11.02
N GLY A 466 16.17 -28.83 9.89
CA GLY A 466 15.32 -29.81 9.22
C GLY A 466 15.61 -31.24 9.68
N ARG A 467 14.77 -32.18 9.26
CA ARG A 467 15.03 -33.63 9.46
C ARG A 467 16.31 -34.14 8.79
N ARG A 468 16.84 -33.38 7.83
CA ARG A 468 18.07 -33.69 7.09
C ARG A 468 19.31 -33.02 7.67
N GLY A 469 19.19 -32.39 8.84
CA GLY A 469 20.23 -31.59 9.48
C GLY A 469 19.96 -30.09 9.35
N LEU A 470 21.00 -29.29 9.56
CA LEU A 470 20.91 -27.85 9.47
C LEU A 470 20.81 -27.40 7.99
N GLU A 471 19.86 -26.52 7.73
CA GLU A 471 19.56 -25.91 6.43
C GLU A 471 19.45 -24.39 6.60
N ILE A 472 19.25 -23.69 5.49
CA ILE A 472 19.02 -22.24 5.41
C ILE A 472 17.57 -22.03 5.01
N ALA A 473 16.76 -21.43 5.88
CA ALA A 473 15.48 -20.87 5.49
C ALA A 473 15.74 -19.52 4.80
N ALA A 474 15.26 -19.36 3.56
CA ALA A 474 15.43 -18.17 2.75
C ALA A 474 14.06 -17.68 2.24
N LEU A 475 13.58 -16.56 2.77
CA LEU A 475 12.33 -15.94 2.36
C LEU A 475 12.59 -14.91 1.26
N SER A 476 12.10 -15.18 0.05
CA SER A 476 12.14 -14.25 -1.10
C SER A 476 10.93 -13.32 -1.09
N THR A 477 11.16 -12.01 -1.12
CA THR A 477 10.14 -10.97 -0.83
C THR A 477 9.82 -10.02 -2.00
N ASP A 478 10.58 -10.03 -3.10
CA ASP A 478 10.38 -9.07 -4.21
C ASP A 478 10.72 -9.65 -5.60
N THR A 479 10.09 -9.10 -6.63
CA THR A 479 10.29 -9.39 -8.05
C THR A 479 10.81 -8.16 -8.81
N THR A 480 11.80 -7.41 -8.32
CA THR A 480 12.34 -6.15 -8.90
C THR A 480 12.91 -6.23 -10.33
N GLY A 481 12.45 -7.16 -11.16
CA GLY A 481 12.71 -7.23 -12.60
C GLY A 481 14.05 -7.87 -12.94
N LEU A 482 14.79 -8.38 -11.95
CA LEU A 482 15.93 -9.27 -12.18
C LEU A 482 15.42 -10.71 -12.29
N PRO A 483 16.00 -11.54 -13.19
CA PRO A 483 15.67 -12.96 -13.25
C PRO A 483 16.02 -13.63 -11.92
N GLY A 484 15.00 -13.96 -11.12
CA GLY A 484 15.08 -14.66 -9.85
C GLY A 484 14.10 -15.83 -9.80
N GLU A 485 14.27 -16.73 -8.83
CA GLU A 485 13.32 -17.81 -8.56
C GLU A 485 11.97 -17.26 -8.05
N ALA A 486 10.94 -18.12 -7.97
CA ALA A 486 9.60 -17.72 -7.57
C ALA A 486 9.54 -17.26 -6.08
N LEU A 487 8.68 -16.28 -5.80
CA LEU A 487 8.43 -15.71 -4.46
C LEU A 487 8.00 -16.80 -3.48
N GLY A 488 8.56 -16.76 -2.27
CA GLY A 488 8.20 -17.73 -1.23
C GLY A 488 9.33 -18.08 -0.27
N LEU A 489 9.05 -19.09 0.57
CA LEU A 489 10.03 -19.67 1.46
C LEU A 489 10.78 -20.80 0.73
N HIS A 490 12.10 -20.67 0.67
CA HIS A 490 13.03 -21.67 0.14
C HIS A 490 13.80 -22.30 1.29
N LEU A 491 13.93 -23.62 1.31
CA LEU A 491 14.86 -24.33 2.19
C LEU A 491 16.07 -24.75 1.36
N LEU A 492 17.25 -24.31 1.76
CA LEU A 492 18.50 -24.56 1.05
C LEU A 492 19.47 -25.32 1.93
N ARG A 493 20.07 -26.38 1.41
CA ARG A 493 21.13 -27.13 2.09
C ARG A 493 22.47 -26.91 1.41
N LEU A 494 23.52 -26.74 2.21
CA LEU A 494 24.89 -26.70 1.72
C LEU A 494 25.35 -28.13 1.39
N GLU A 495 25.68 -28.38 0.14
CA GLU A 495 26.26 -29.64 -0.34
C GLU A 495 27.58 -29.34 -1.05
N GLY A 496 28.69 -29.52 -0.33
CA GLY A 496 30.01 -29.10 -0.80
C GLY A 496 30.08 -27.58 -0.99
N GLU A 497 30.22 -27.14 -2.24
CA GLU A 497 30.30 -25.71 -2.61
C GLU A 497 29.02 -25.22 -3.30
N THR A 498 27.89 -25.90 -3.08
CA THR A 498 26.61 -25.59 -3.73
C THR A 498 25.44 -25.55 -2.76
N LEU A 499 24.46 -24.69 -3.06
CA LEU A 499 23.18 -24.65 -2.36
C LEU A 499 22.14 -25.45 -3.15
N VAL A 500 21.61 -26.50 -2.53
CA VAL A 500 20.58 -27.37 -3.10
C VAL A 500 19.25 -27.06 -2.42
N ARG A 501 18.20 -26.78 -3.20
CA ARG A 501 16.86 -26.54 -2.65
C ARG A 501 16.22 -27.85 -2.20
N THR A 502 15.91 -27.96 -0.91
CA THR A 502 15.31 -29.13 -0.26
C THR A 502 13.81 -29.00 -0.07
N GLY A 503 13.28 -27.77 -0.05
CA GLY A 503 11.86 -27.46 0.10
C GLY A 503 11.51 -26.09 -0.50
N TYR A 504 10.24 -25.91 -0.85
CA TYR A 504 9.72 -24.65 -1.40
C TYR A 504 8.22 -24.50 -1.09
N ALA A 505 7.84 -23.33 -0.55
CA ALA A 505 6.47 -22.89 -0.43
C ALA A 505 6.29 -21.61 -1.24
N ALA A 506 5.51 -21.68 -2.31
CA ALA A 506 5.11 -20.48 -3.05
C ALA A 506 4.23 -19.59 -2.18
N LEU A 507 4.50 -18.29 -2.21
CA LEU A 507 3.60 -17.28 -1.67
C LEU A 507 3.00 -16.52 -2.88
N PRO A 508 1.69 -16.26 -2.91
CA PRO A 508 1.08 -15.52 -4.01
C PRO A 508 1.70 -14.13 -4.15
N GLY A 509 1.67 -13.65 -5.39
CA GLY A 509 2.40 -12.48 -5.86
C GLY A 509 2.04 -11.14 -5.22
N PRO A 510 2.55 -10.02 -5.79
CA PRO A 510 3.08 -8.85 -5.09
C PRO A 510 2.05 -7.89 -4.47
N SER A 511 0.79 -8.31 -4.28
CA SER A 511 -0.22 -7.50 -3.60
C SER A 511 -0.01 -7.48 -2.08
N GLY A 512 1.24 -7.45 -1.62
CA GLY A 512 1.62 -7.42 -0.21
C GLY A 512 3.13 -7.35 -0.06
N GLY A 513 3.62 -6.40 0.74
CA GLY A 513 5.04 -6.36 1.10
C GLY A 513 5.32 -7.34 2.25
N PHE A 514 6.43 -8.06 2.20
CA PHE A 514 6.94 -8.74 3.38
C PHE A 514 7.79 -7.76 4.20
N HIS A 515 7.69 -7.84 5.52
CA HIS A 515 8.58 -7.09 6.41
C HIS A 515 9.74 -7.98 6.88
N ASN A 516 10.79 -7.33 7.37
CA ASN A 516 12.12 -7.87 7.69
C ASN A 516 12.15 -8.87 8.86
N HIS A 517 11.29 -9.90 8.85
CA HIS A 517 11.13 -10.86 9.94
C HIS A 517 10.93 -12.26 9.35
N LEU A 518 12.04 -12.98 9.15
CA LEU A 518 12.04 -14.44 9.08
C LEU A 518 12.59 -14.94 10.40
N LEU A 519 11.76 -15.62 11.18
CA LEU A 519 12.18 -16.25 12.45
C LEU A 519 12.00 -17.76 12.32
N VAL A 520 12.82 -18.51 13.05
CA VAL A 520 12.82 -19.98 13.03
C VAL A 520 13.00 -20.52 14.45
N GLY A 521 12.25 -21.56 14.82
CA GLY A 521 12.27 -22.22 16.13
C GLY A 521 11.39 -23.48 16.16
N ASP A 522 11.64 -24.39 17.10
CA ASP A 522 10.92 -25.68 17.22
C ASP A 522 9.65 -25.50 18.07
N LEU A 523 8.52 -25.22 17.43
CA LEU A 523 7.29 -24.86 18.14
C LEU A 523 6.58 -26.04 18.79
N ASP A 524 6.82 -27.26 18.31
CA ASP A 524 6.04 -28.44 18.71
C ASP A 524 6.87 -29.58 19.31
N GLY A 525 8.17 -29.32 19.51
CA GLY A 525 9.10 -30.18 20.23
C GLY A 525 9.53 -31.41 19.46
N ASP A 526 9.29 -31.46 18.14
CA ASP A 526 9.61 -32.62 17.32
C ASP A 526 11.07 -32.63 16.82
N GLY A 527 11.84 -31.58 17.12
CA GLY A 527 13.23 -31.38 16.72
C GLY A 527 13.38 -30.82 15.30
N VAL A 528 12.28 -30.48 14.63
CA VAL A 528 12.25 -29.78 13.34
C VAL A 528 11.74 -28.37 13.59
N ASP A 529 12.47 -27.37 13.10
CA ASP A 529 12.02 -26.00 13.29
C ASP A 529 10.80 -25.69 12.41
N GLU A 530 9.91 -24.84 12.91
CA GLU A 530 8.98 -24.05 12.12
C GLU A 530 9.64 -22.73 11.70
N ALA A 531 9.29 -22.24 10.50
CA ALA A 531 9.61 -20.88 10.10
C ALA A 531 8.38 -19.98 10.22
N VAL A 532 8.56 -18.72 10.58
CA VAL A 532 7.48 -17.72 10.57
C VAL A 532 7.89 -16.46 9.85
N ALA A 533 6.94 -15.87 9.12
CA ALA A 533 7.12 -14.61 8.41
C ALA A 533 5.93 -13.67 8.58
N LEU A 534 6.20 -12.37 8.51
CA LEU A 534 5.16 -11.34 8.48
C LEU A 534 4.81 -10.96 7.04
N GLN A 535 3.57 -11.23 6.65
CA GLN A 535 3.00 -10.75 5.40
C GLN A 535 2.16 -9.50 5.66
N THR A 536 2.44 -8.40 4.97
CA THR A 536 1.52 -7.26 4.90
C THR A 536 0.63 -7.42 3.68
N LEU A 537 -0.68 -7.38 3.86
CA LEU A 537 -1.66 -7.46 2.79
C LEU A 537 -1.78 -6.07 2.15
N ALA A 538 -1.58 -5.92 0.83
CA ALA A 538 -1.54 -4.59 0.18
C ALA A 538 -2.91 -3.91 0.02
N ASN A 539 -3.97 -4.44 0.63
CA ASN A 539 -5.29 -3.85 0.55
C ASN A 539 -5.67 -3.23 1.90
N ASP A 540 -5.91 -1.91 1.87
CA ASP A 540 -6.45 -1.07 2.96
C ASP A 540 -7.83 -1.54 3.49
N GLU A 541 -8.42 -2.57 2.88
CA GLU A 541 -9.73 -3.13 3.22
C GLU A 541 -9.68 -4.16 4.36
N ALA A 542 -8.51 -4.75 4.64
CA ALA A 542 -8.39 -5.73 5.72
C ALA A 542 -8.30 -5.00 7.08
N PRO A 543 -9.13 -5.33 8.09
CA PRO A 543 -9.02 -4.75 9.43
C PRO A 543 -7.66 -5.04 10.08
N PHE A 544 -7.01 -6.14 9.65
CA PHE A 544 -5.66 -6.50 10.01
C PHE A 544 -4.78 -6.49 8.76
N PRO A 545 -4.00 -5.43 8.52
CA PRO A 545 -3.13 -5.33 7.34
C PRO A 545 -1.97 -6.33 7.39
N ARG A 546 -1.84 -7.12 8.46
CA ARG A 546 -0.73 -8.01 8.75
C ARG A 546 -1.23 -9.41 9.05
N ALA A 547 -0.56 -10.42 8.52
CA ALA A 547 -0.75 -11.81 8.86
C ALA A 547 0.60 -12.46 9.17
N LEU A 548 0.68 -13.14 10.31
CA LEU A 548 1.75 -14.05 10.62
C LEU A 548 1.52 -15.35 9.83
N LEU A 549 2.51 -15.78 9.06
CA LEU A 549 2.50 -17.06 8.36
C LEU A 549 3.42 -18.02 9.11
N VAL A 550 2.89 -19.17 9.53
CA VAL A 550 3.65 -20.28 10.12
C VAL A 550 3.85 -21.35 9.06
N PHE A 551 5.10 -21.67 8.77
CA PHE A 551 5.52 -22.67 7.80
C PHE A 551 6.00 -23.92 8.54
N SER A 552 5.25 -25.02 8.38
CA SER A 552 5.60 -26.31 8.98
C SER A 552 6.03 -27.30 7.90
N VAL A 553 7.16 -27.96 8.13
CA VAL A 553 7.86 -28.75 7.12
C VAL A 553 7.65 -30.24 7.38
N GLY A 554 7.12 -30.94 6.38
CA GLY A 554 6.91 -32.39 6.46
C GLY A 554 8.13 -33.22 6.08
N GLU A 555 7.97 -34.55 6.07
CA GLU A 555 9.11 -35.48 5.97
C GLU A 555 9.82 -35.45 4.61
N GLU A 556 9.08 -35.14 3.54
CA GLU A 556 9.60 -35.13 2.17
C GLU A 556 10.04 -33.71 1.73
N GLY A 557 9.97 -32.72 2.62
CA GLY A 557 10.25 -31.30 2.33
C GLY A 557 9.01 -30.53 1.87
N GLU A 558 7.81 -31.11 2.01
CA GLU A 558 6.55 -30.44 1.72
C GLU A 558 6.17 -29.47 2.84
N ILE A 559 5.92 -28.21 2.48
CA ILE A 559 5.69 -27.14 3.44
C ILE A 559 4.19 -26.81 3.48
N ASP A 560 3.61 -26.85 4.67
CA ASP A 560 2.24 -26.40 4.94
C ASP A 560 2.30 -24.98 5.56
N VAL A 561 1.39 -24.11 5.13
CA VAL A 561 1.30 -22.72 5.62
C VAL A 561 0.05 -22.55 6.47
N LEU A 562 0.21 -22.02 7.69
CA LEU A 562 -0.86 -21.68 8.62
C LEU A 562 -0.85 -20.16 8.90
N PRO A 563 -1.89 -19.42 8.49
CA PRO A 563 -2.00 -18.00 8.80
C PRO A 563 -2.58 -17.75 10.20
N LEU A 564 -2.07 -16.73 10.89
CA LEU A 564 -2.63 -16.13 12.10
C LEU A 564 -2.75 -14.61 11.89
N THR A 565 -3.97 -14.10 11.72
CA THR A 565 -4.18 -12.69 11.32
C THR A 565 -3.93 -11.71 12.46
N GLY A 566 -3.45 -10.50 12.14
CA GLY A 566 -3.24 -9.40 13.08
C GLY A 566 -2.15 -9.64 14.13
N LEU A 567 -1.27 -10.62 13.91
CA LEU A 567 -0.11 -10.89 14.76
C LEU A 567 1.17 -10.52 14.01
N GLU A 568 2.10 -9.91 14.73
CA GLU A 568 3.45 -9.64 14.27
C GLU A 568 4.43 -10.55 15.03
N PRO A 569 5.24 -11.37 14.33
CA PRO A 569 6.21 -12.23 14.98
C PRO A 569 7.33 -11.38 15.57
N LEU A 570 7.69 -11.67 16.81
CA LEU A 570 8.73 -10.95 17.53
C LEU A 570 9.96 -11.83 17.77
N ALA A 571 9.81 -13.03 18.31
CA ALA A 571 10.93 -13.93 18.62
C ALA A 571 10.48 -15.38 18.81
N PHE A 572 11.42 -16.32 18.68
CA PHE A 572 11.32 -17.68 19.20
C PHE A 572 12.24 -17.87 20.40
N ARG A 573 11.76 -18.56 21.43
CA ARG A 573 12.56 -18.95 22.59
C ARG A 573 11.84 -19.97 23.49
N ASP A 574 12.54 -21.02 23.90
CA ASP A 574 12.20 -21.83 25.09
C ASP A 574 12.27 -20.97 26.36
N LEU A 575 11.13 -20.39 26.75
CA LEU A 575 10.95 -19.51 27.89
C LEU A 575 10.61 -20.28 29.16
N ASP A 576 9.94 -21.44 29.07
CA ASP A 576 9.52 -22.19 30.25
C ASP A 576 10.42 -23.40 30.59
N GLY A 577 11.36 -23.73 29.71
CA GLY A 577 12.40 -24.73 29.88
C GLY A 577 11.95 -26.16 29.59
N ASP A 578 10.83 -26.35 28.88
CA ASP A 578 10.31 -27.67 28.52
C ASP A 578 10.95 -28.28 27.27
N GLY A 579 11.69 -27.45 26.51
CA GLY A 579 12.42 -27.83 25.30
C GLY A 579 11.73 -27.43 23.99
N ASP A 580 10.48 -26.99 24.07
CA ASP A 580 9.74 -26.43 22.93
C ASP A 580 9.98 -24.90 22.92
N ASP A 581 10.12 -24.30 21.73
CA ASP A 581 10.26 -22.86 21.61
C ASP A 581 8.89 -22.17 21.68
N GLU A 582 8.72 -21.20 22.57
CA GLU A 582 7.58 -20.29 22.51
C GLU A 582 7.71 -19.25 21.39
N LEU A 583 6.59 -18.97 20.73
CA LEU A 583 6.49 -17.86 19.78
C LEU A 583 5.97 -16.60 20.47
N VAL A 584 6.80 -15.56 20.50
CA VAL A 584 6.42 -14.24 20.99
C VAL A 584 5.86 -13.42 19.84
N VAL A 585 4.68 -12.83 20.03
CA VAL A 585 3.95 -12.05 19.02
C VAL A 585 3.37 -10.76 19.58
N TYR A 586 3.09 -9.79 18.72
CA TYR A 586 2.39 -8.56 19.05
C TYR A 586 1.07 -8.45 18.28
N ASP A 587 -0.02 -8.12 18.97
CA ASP A 587 -1.37 -8.08 18.38
C ASP A 587 -1.90 -6.67 18.09
N SER A 588 -1.02 -5.66 18.06
CA SER A 588 -1.28 -4.21 18.03
C SER A 588 -1.56 -3.54 19.37
N GLU A 589 -1.87 -4.29 20.42
CA GLU A 589 -2.06 -3.73 21.76
C GLU A 589 -1.12 -4.36 22.77
N HIS A 590 -0.95 -5.68 22.74
CA HIS A 590 -0.23 -6.45 23.75
C HIS A 590 0.81 -7.38 23.11
N VAL A 591 1.86 -7.67 23.87
CA VAL A 591 2.76 -8.78 23.57
C VAL A 591 2.16 -10.07 24.16
N TRP A 592 2.12 -11.11 23.35
CA TRP A 592 1.68 -12.46 23.68
C TRP A 592 2.82 -13.45 23.53
N VAL A 593 2.81 -14.48 24.37
CA VAL A 593 3.68 -15.65 24.26
C VAL A 593 2.78 -16.85 23.95
N LEU A 594 3.04 -17.56 22.85
CA LEU A 594 2.33 -18.78 22.44
C LEU A 594 3.20 -20.00 22.73
N GLY A 595 2.63 -21.07 23.28
CA GLY A 595 3.39 -22.21 23.83
C GLY A 595 3.30 -22.26 25.35
N ALA A 596 3.51 -21.11 26.00
CA ALA A 596 3.49 -21.00 27.45
C ALA A 596 2.21 -20.34 28.02
N GLY A 597 1.89 -20.70 29.26
CA GLY A 597 0.83 -20.06 30.05
C GLY A 597 -0.50 -20.81 30.07
N SER A 598 -1.56 -20.13 30.53
CA SER A 598 -2.88 -20.75 30.75
C SER A 598 -4.03 -20.04 30.04
N GLN A 599 -3.75 -18.94 29.33
CA GLN A 599 -4.74 -18.21 28.56
C GLN A 599 -4.86 -18.81 27.16
N ARG A 600 -5.72 -18.18 26.35
CA ARG A 600 -5.89 -18.45 24.92
C ARG A 600 -5.74 -17.15 24.17
N LEU A 601 -5.24 -17.24 22.95
CA LEU A 601 -5.31 -16.12 22.03
C LEU A 601 -6.78 -15.70 21.86
N PRO A 602 -7.08 -14.39 21.90
CA PRO A 602 -8.42 -13.91 21.60
C PRO A 602 -8.78 -14.29 20.17
N VAL A 603 -9.93 -14.95 20.00
CA VAL A 603 -10.48 -15.20 18.66
C VAL A 603 -10.81 -13.86 18.03
N VAL A 604 -10.30 -13.63 16.83
CA VAL A 604 -10.63 -12.47 16.04
C VAL A 604 -12.06 -12.64 15.53
N VAL A 605 -12.97 -11.87 16.10
CA VAL A 605 -14.33 -11.72 15.59
C VAL A 605 -14.39 -10.34 14.93
N GLU A 606 -14.44 -10.30 13.61
CA GLU A 606 -14.68 -9.04 12.92
C GLU A 606 -16.13 -8.62 13.15
N GLU A 607 -16.36 -7.47 13.80
CA GLU A 607 -17.65 -6.80 13.73
C GLU A 607 -17.78 -6.16 12.35
N LEU A 608 -18.18 -6.97 11.38
CA LEU A 608 -18.59 -6.47 10.08
C LEU A 608 -19.76 -5.50 10.30
N GLY A 609 -19.65 -4.31 9.70
CA GLY A 609 -20.72 -3.31 9.79
C GLY A 609 -22.00 -3.94 9.28
N ALA A 610 -22.99 -4.11 10.15
CA ALA A 610 -24.23 -4.76 9.79
C ALA A 610 -24.87 -4.00 8.63
N VAL A 611 -24.99 -4.66 7.47
CA VAL A 611 -25.86 -4.17 6.41
C VAL A 611 -27.30 -4.37 6.88
N ASP A 612 -28.13 -3.34 6.68
CA ASP A 612 -29.52 -3.38 7.13
C ASP A 612 -30.22 -4.64 6.62
N PRO A 613 -31.11 -5.25 7.44
CA PRO A 613 -31.91 -6.38 6.99
C PRO A 613 -32.72 -5.97 5.76
N PRO A 614 -33.08 -6.93 4.89
CA PRO A 614 -33.90 -6.62 3.73
C PRO A 614 -35.17 -5.89 4.19
N PRO A 615 -35.60 -4.84 3.47
CA PRO A 615 -36.92 -4.24 3.67
C PRO A 615 -38.01 -5.32 3.46
N ASP A 616 -39.29 -4.98 3.59
CA ASP A 616 -40.44 -5.88 3.33
C ASP A 616 -40.57 -6.25 1.82
N ALA A 617 -39.47 -6.67 1.19
CA ALA A 617 -39.36 -7.23 -0.14
C ALA A 617 -39.70 -8.73 -0.10
N ALA A 618 -40.31 -9.21 -1.19
CA ALA A 618 -40.72 -10.61 -1.34
C ALA A 618 -40.09 -11.26 -2.57
N GLY A 619 -39.83 -12.58 -2.46
CA GLY A 619 -39.29 -13.41 -3.53
C GLY A 619 -37.86 -13.02 -3.93
N GLU A 620 -37.60 -13.00 -5.24
CA GLU A 620 -36.29 -12.73 -5.86
C GLU A 620 -35.62 -11.44 -5.36
N ARG A 621 -36.39 -10.38 -5.08
CA ARG A 621 -35.83 -9.12 -4.55
C ARG A 621 -35.20 -9.29 -3.16
N ARG A 622 -35.80 -10.15 -2.32
CA ARG A 622 -35.27 -10.48 -1.00
C ARG A 622 -34.01 -11.34 -1.15
N GLU A 623 -34.03 -12.32 -2.04
CA GLU A 623 -32.86 -13.18 -2.32
C GLU A 623 -31.67 -12.35 -2.83
N ASN A 624 -31.87 -11.46 -3.81
CA ASN A 624 -30.81 -10.59 -4.32
C ASN A 624 -30.26 -9.63 -3.25
N TRP A 625 -31.12 -9.12 -2.35
CA TRP A 625 -30.66 -8.33 -1.20
C TRP A 625 -29.80 -9.18 -0.26
N GLU A 626 -30.23 -10.40 0.05
CA GLU A 626 -29.48 -11.32 0.90
C GLU A 626 -28.14 -11.71 0.27
N HIS A 627 -28.08 -11.99 -1.03
CA HIS A 627 -26.82 -12.26 -1.73
C HIS A 627 -25.87 -11.05 -1.70
N ALA A 628 -26.36 -9.84 -1.94
CA ALA A 628 -25.56 -8.62 -1.83
C ALA A 628 -25.04 -8.42 -0.39
N ARG A 629 -25.87 -8.70 0.61
CA ARG A 629 -25.49 -8.66 2.03
C ARG A 629 -24.43 -9.72 2.38
N GLU A 630 -24.58 -10.95 1.88
CA GLU A 630 -23.62 -12.04 2.09
C GLU A 630 -22.29 -11.75 1.39
N LEU A 631 -22.29 -11.13 0.20
CA LEU A 631 -21.05 -10.64 -0.44
C LEU A 631 -20.36 -9.58 0.41
N ALA A 632 -21.12 -8.66 1.02
CA ALA A 632 -20.58 -7.68 1.95
C ALA A 632 -20.02 -8.35 3.20
N GLN A 633 -20.71 -9.37 3.72
CA GLN A 633 -20.22 -10.17 4.84
C GLN A 633 -18.89 -10.86 4.50
N ILE A 634 -18.76 -11.42 3.30
CA ILE A 634 -17.53 -12.06 2.81
C ILE A 634 -16.37 -11.06 2.61
N GLY A 635 -16.62 -9.75 2.76
CA GLY A 635 -15.63 -8.70 2.52
C GLY A 635 -15.46 -8.34 1.05
N LEU A 636 -16.37 -8.78 0.18
CA LEU A 636 -16.44 -8.37 -1.23
C LEU A 636 -17.27 -7.10 -1.38
N TYR A 637 -16.93 -6.04 -0.64
CA TYR A 637 -17.75 -4.83 -0.53
C TYR A 637 -18.01 -4.16 -1.89
N GLY A 638 -17.03 -4.18 -2.82
CA GLY A 638 -17.20 -3.60 -4.16
C GLY A 638 -18.27 -4.32 -4.96
N HIS A 639 -18.19 -5.66 -4.99
CA HIS A 639 -19.18 -6.49 -5.68
C HIS A 639 -20.55 -6.47 -4.99
N ALA A 640 -20.58 -6.38 -3.65
CA ALA A 640 -21.80 -6.18 -2.90
C ALA A 640 -22.46 -4.83 -3.21
N ALA A 641 -21.67 -3.76 -3.30
CA ALA A 641 -22.16 -2.44 -3.70
C ALA A 641 -22.74 -2.49 -5.12
N ASP A 642 -22.05 -3.13 -6.07
CA ASP A 642 -22.53 -3.31 -7.44
C ASP A 642 -23.83 -4.12 -7.49
N ALA A 643 -23.96 -5.16 -6.66
CA ALA A 643 -25.18 -5.94 -6.55
C ALA A 643 -26.34 -5.09 -5.99
N PHE A 644 -26.09 -4.23 -5.00
CA PHE A 644 -27.09 -3.28 -4.49
C PHE A 644 -27.45 -2.19 -5.53
N VAL A 645 -26.50 -1.71 -6.33
CA VAL A 645 -26.78 -0.77 -7.44
C VAL A 645 -27.65 -1.45 -8.49
N ALA A 646 -27.31 -2.68 -8.91
CA ALA A 646 -28.11 -3.45 -9.85
C ALA A 646 -29.53 -3.71 -9.32
N LEU A 647 -29.66 -4.02 -8.02
CA LEU A 647 -30.96 -4.15 -7.36
C LEU A 647 -31.74 -2.82 -7.40
N ALA A 648 -31.11 -1.71 -7.02
CA ALA A 648 -31.72 -0.39 -7.04
C ALA A 648 -32.24 -0.01 -8.44
N ASP A 649 -31.45 -0.27 -9.48
CA ASP A 649 -31.82 0.01 -10.87
C ASP A 649 -32.96 -0.89 -11.35
N SER A 650 -32.95 -2.16 -10.96
CA SER A 650 -34.00 -3.11 -11.36
C SER A 650 -35.37 -2.78 -10.76
N VAL A 651 -35.41 -2.17 -9.57
CA VAL A 651 -36.65 -1.86 -8.85
C VAL A 651 -37.07 -0.39 -8.92
N ALA A 652 -36.24 0.50 -9.46
CA ALA A 652 -36.46 1.95 -9.48
C ALA A 652 -37.84 2.36 -10.03
N ALA A 653 -38.36 1.65 -11.05
CA ALA A 653 -39.66 1.94 -11.65
C ALA A 653 -40.87 1.34 -10.89
N THR A 654 -40.63 0.46 -9.93
CA THR A 654 -41.68 -0.32 -9.25
C THR A 654 -41.76 -0.09 -7.74
N ASP A 655 -40.65 0.31 -7.11
CA ASP A 655 -40.52 0.40 -5.66
C ASP A 655 -39.38 1.38 -5.29
N GLU A 656 -39.69 2.68 -5.31
CA GLU A 656 -38.72 3.75 -5.07
C GLU A 656 -38.04 3.64 -3.69
N GLY A 657 -38.78 3.22 -2.66
CA GLY A 657 -38.23 3.08 -1.30
C GLY A 657 -37.21 1.94 -1.17
N VAL A 658 -37.43 0.80 -1.85
CA VAL A 658 -36.42 -0.27 -1.91
C VAL A 658 -35.21 0.19 -2.73
N ALA A 659 -35.44 0.92 -3.83
CA ALA A 659 -34.35 1.45 -4.66
C ALA A 659 -33.47 2.44 -3.88
N ALA A 660 -34.07 3.35 -3.11
CA ALA A 660 -33.35 4.32 -2.29
C ALA A 660 -32.56 3.66 -1.16
N ARG A 661 -33.12 2.64 -0.48
CA ARG A 661 -32.40 1.86 0.55
C ARG A 661 -31.24 1.04 -0.03
N ALA A 662 -31.43 0.45 -1.21
CA ALA A 662 -30.35 -0.26 -1.89
C ALA A 662 -29.23 0.71 -2.30
N ALA A 663 -29.56 1.91 -2.81
CA ALA A 663 -28.57 2.95 -3.09
C ALA A 663 -27.83 3.42 -1.82
N LEU A 664 -28.53 3.59 -0.69
CA LEU A 664 -27.93 3.91 0.60
C LEU A 664 -26.95 2.82 1.06
N ALA A 665 -27.35 1.54 0.98
CA ALA A 665 -26.50 0.40 1.32
C ALA A 665 -25.25 0.34 0.43
N ALA A 666 -25.42 0.50 -0.89
CA ALA A 666 -24.31 0.59 -1.83
C ALA A 666 -23.36 1.76 -1.51
N GLY A 667 -23.92 2.93 -1.17
CA GLY A 667 -23.15 4.11 -0.76
C GLY A 667 -22.31 3.85 0.49
N ARG A 668 -22.87 3.20 1.52
CA ARG A 668 -22.12 2.83 2.74
C ARG A 668 -20.99 1.86 2.45
N LEU A 669 -21.21 0.88 1.56
CA LEU A 669 -20.17 -0.07 1.15
C LEU A 669 -19.07 0.60 0.34
N ARG A 670 -19.42 1.50 -0.60
CA ARG A 670 -18.44 2.33 -1.34
C ARG A 670 -17.64 3.24 -0.40
N LEU A 671 -18.29 3.84 0.61
CA LEU A 671 -17.59 4.63 1.62
C LEU A 671 -16.61 3.78 2.44
N ARG A 672 -16.97 2.54 2.78
CA ARG A 672 -16.07 1.58 3.48
C ARG A 672 -14.87 1.20 2.63
N LEU A 673 -15.05 1.08 1.31
CA LEU A 673 -13.97 0.90 0.33
C LEU A 673 -13.13 2.16 0.11
N ARG A 674 -13.45 3.26 0.81
CA ARG A 674 -12.84 4.57 0.56
C ARG A 674 -13.02 5.00 -0.90
N ASP A 675 -14.15 4.65 -1.51
CA ASP A 675 -14.55 5.06 -2.85
C ASP A 675 -15.58 6.21 -2.75
N ASP A 676 -15.12 7.31 -2.16
CA ASP A 676 -15.98 8.40 -1.69
C ASP A 676 -16.78 9.07 -2.82
N GLY A 677 -16.31 9.02 -4.07
CA GLY A 677 -16.98 9.66 -5.22
C GLY A 677 -18.27 8.93 -5.61
N PRO A 678 -18.19 7.65 -6.02
CA PRO A 678 -19.34 6.77 -6.18
C PRO A 678 -20.22 6.70 -4.93
N ALA A 679 -19.64 6.69 -3.72
CA ALA A 679 -20.42 6.73 -2.47
C ALA A 679 -21.29 8.00 -2.39
N ALA A 680 -20.71 9.18 -2.63
CA ALA A 680 -21.43 10.46 -2.59
C ALA A 680 -22.58 10.50 -3.60
N ALA A 681 -22.37 10.02 -4.82
CA ALA A 681 -23.42 9.94 -5.85
C ALA A 681 -24.58 9.01 -5.45
N LEU A 682 -24.27 7.86 -4.84
CA LEU A 682 -25.27 6.90 -4.35
C LEU A 682 -26.06 7.44 -3.16
N PHE A 683 -25.38 8.12 -2.23
CA PHE A 683 -26.04 8.82 -1.13
C PHE A 683 -26.93 9.96 -1.63
N ALA A 684 -26.48 10.76 -2.59
CA ALA A 684 -27.30 11.81 -3.20
C ALA A 684 -28.55 11.23 -3.88
N ARG A 685 -28.43 10.09 -4.58
CA ARG A 685 -29.58 9.35 -5.15
C ARG A 685 -30.54 8.87 -4.06
N ALA A 686 -30.03 8.33 -2.96
CA ALA A 686 -30.86 7.88 -1.84
C ALA A 686 -31.55 9.05 -1.10
N ALA A 687 -30.91 10.22 -1.06
CA ALA A 687 -31.44 11.41 -0.39
C ALA A 687 -32.68 12.02 -1.07
N ALA A 688 -32.96 11.64 -2.32
CA ALA A 688 -34.19 11.99 -3.03
C ALA A 688 -35.44 11.31 -2.43
N ASP A 689 -35.28 10.26 -1.61
CA ASP A 689 -36.38 9.72 -0.81
C ASP A 689 -36.53 10.55 0.49
N PRO A 690 -37.70 11.17 0.74
CA PRO A 690 -37.94 12.00 1.93
C PRO A 690 -37.67 11.28 3.26
N ALA A 691 -37.79 9.95 3.32
CA ALA A 691 -37.54 9.17 4.52
C ALA A 691 -36.04 9.01 4.82
N LEU A 692 -35.17 9.19 3.82
CA LEU A 692 -33.72 9.03 3.93
C LEU A 692 -32.96 10.35 3.74
N THR A 693 -33.63 11.45 3.38
CA THR A 693 -32.99 12.74 3.07
C THR A 693 -32.03 13.24 4.16
N GLU A 694 -32.39 13.11 5.44
CA GLU A 694 -31.52 13.58 6.52
C GLU A 694 -30.22 12.77 6.62
N GLU A 695 -30.34 11.45 6.62
CA GLU A 695 -29.19 10.53 6.74
C GLU A 695 -28.35 10.52 5.47
N ALA A 696 -28.96 10.21 4.33
CA ALA A 696 -28.28 10.08 3.06
C ALA A 696 -27.77 11.44 2.56
N GLY A 697 -28.50 12.53 2.79
CA GLY A 697 -28.04 13.88 2.45
C GLY A 697 -26.81 14.28 3.27
N ALA A 698 -26.79 14.01 4.57
CA ALA A 698 -25.61 14.26 5.41
C ALA A 698 -24.42 13.39 4.98
N ALA A 699 -24.63 12.11 4.66
CA ALA A 699 -23.58 11.21 4.18
C ALA A 699 -23.02 11.64 2.82
N ALA A 700 -23.86 12.10 1.88
CA ALA A 700 -23.42 12.63 0.60
C ALA A 700 -22.56 13.89 0.75
N ILE A 701 -23.00 14.84 1.59
CA ILE A 701 -22.24 16.06 1.91
C ILE A 701 -20.89 15.70 2.51
N ASP A 702 -20.86 14.78 3.47
CA ASP A 702 -19.64 14.34 4.14
C ASP A 702 -18.65 13.70 3.16
N ALA A 703 -19.13 12.80 2.28
CA ALA A 703 -18.31 12.15 1.26
C ALA A 703 -17.77 13.14 0.20
N PHE A 704 -18.59 14.08 -0.29
CA PHE A 704 -18.11 15.14 -1.19
C PHE A 704 -17.07 16.05 -0.51
N LEU A 705 -17.27 16.41 0.77
CA LEU A 705 -16.30 17.22 1.52
C LEU A 705 -14.99 16.46 1.78
N SER A 706 -15.03 15.15 2.05
CA SER A 706 -13.83 14.32 2.15
C SER A 706 -13.01 14.30 0.85
N ARG A 707 -13.63 14.58 -0.30
CA ARG A 707 -12.95 14.77 -1.59
C ARG A 707 -12.60 16.23 -1.90
N GLY A 708 -13.07 17.17 -1.09
CA GLY A 708 -12.94 18.61 -1.32
C GLY A 708 -13.82 19.13 -2.47
N ASP A 709 -14.85 18.39 -2.88
CA ASP A 709 -15.77 18.74 -3.98
C ASP A 709 -16.85 19.73 -3.51
N VAL A 710 -16.42 20.93 -3.08
CA VAL A 710 -17.29 21.97 -2.50
C VAL A 710 -18.43 22.43 -3.42
N ASP A 711 -18.23 22.36 -4.74
CA ASP A 711 -19.24 22.75 -5.73
C ASP A 711 -20.35 21.69 -5.85
N GLU A 712 -20.02 20.40 -5.73
CA GLU A 712 -21.01 19.31 -5.71
C GLU A 712 -21.85 19.36 -4.42
N VAL A 713 -21.23 19.71 -3.28
CA VAL A 713 -21.97 19.96 -2.04
C VAL A 713 -22.99 21.09 -2.23
N ARG A 714 -22.58 22.19 -2.88
CA ARG A 714 -23.48 23.31 -3.16
C ARG A 714 -24.65 22.90 -4.06
N ALA A 715 -24.37 22.16 -5.14
CA ALA A 715 -25.39 21.67 -6.07
C ALA A 715 -26.37 20.71 -5.37
N LEU A 716 -25.88 19.80 -4.53
CA LEU A 716 -26.71 18.91 -3.72
C LEU A 716 -27.61 19.69 -2.76
N LEU A 717 -27.06 20.67 -2.03
CA LEU A 717 -27.83 21.50 -1.11
C LEU A 717 -28.92 22.32 -1.82
N ASP A 718 -28.67 22.77 -3.05
CA ASP A 718 -29.66 23.46 -3.88
C ASP A 718 -30.78 22.51 -4.33
N ALA A 719 -30.44 21.27 -4.71
CA ALA A 719 -31.42 20.24 -5.03
C ALA A 719 -32.30 19.85 -3.83
N LEU A 720 -31.68 19.61 -2.67
CA LEU A 720 -32.39 19.27 -1.42
C LEU A 720 -33.28 20.43 -0.91
N ALA A 721 -32.88 21.68 -1.14
CA ALA A 721 -33.67 22.85 -0.78
C ALA A 721 -35.00 22.91 -1.57
N ALA A 722 -34.99 22.46 -2.84
CA ALA A 722 -36.17 22.45 -3.69
C ALA A 722 -37.23 21.43 -3.23
N GLU A 723 -36.81 20.36 -2.53
CA GLU A 723 -37.67 19.24 -2.13
C GLU A 723 -38.12 19.26 -0.66
N SER A 724 -37.87 20.37 0.07
CA SER A 724 -38.31 20.65 1.45
C SER A 724 -37.48 20.09 2.63
N ALA A 725 -36.16 19.94 2.46
CA ALA A 725 -35.21 19.55 3.52
C ALA A 725 -34.66 20.72 4.39
N GLY A 726 -35.55 21.51 5.01
CA GLY A 726 -35.19 22.84 5.55
C GLY A 726 -34.04 22.93 6.56
N GLU A 727 -34.00 22.05 7.58
CA GLU A 727 -33.05 22.19 8.70
C GLU A 727 -31.64 21.67 8.38
N LEU A 728 -31.53 20.48 7.76
CA LEU A 728 -30.25 19.95 7.27
C LEU A 728 -29.60 20.95 6.30
N VAL A 729 -30.36 21.41 5.30
CA VAL A 729 -29.85 22.34 4.28
C VAL A 729 -29.36 23.63 4.89
N ALA A 730 -30.13 24.25 5.81
CA ALA A 730 -29.71 25.49 6.45
C ALA A 730 -28.41 25.32 7.27
N ARG A 731 -28.30 24.23 8.03
CA ARG A 731 -27.12 23.93 8.87
C ARG A 731 -25.87 23.68 8.02
N GLU A 732 -25.97 22.82 7.01
CA GLU A 732 -24.80 22.45 6.21
C GLU A 732 -24.40 23.56 5.22
N ARG A 733 -25.36 24.35 4.73
CA ARG A 733 -25.05 25.56 3.92
C ARG A 733 -24.25 26.58 4.72
N ALA A 734 -24.63 26.85 5.97
CA ALA A 734 -23.89 27.78 6.82
C ALA A 734 -22.44 27.31 7.09
N LYS A 735 -22.23 26.00 7.28
CA LYS A 735 -20.88 25.41 7.41
C LYS A 735 -20.08 25.53 6.12
N LEU A 736 -20.69 25.22 4.98
CA LEU A 736 -20.04 25.32 3.67
C LEU A 736 -19.65 26.77 3.34
N GLU A 737 -20.54 27.73 3.59
CA GLU A 737 -20.27 29.16 3.38
C GLU A 737 -19.11 29.64 4.26
N ALA A 738 -19.09 29.27 5.55
CA ALA A 738 -17.97 29.59 6.43
C ALA A 738 -16.63 29.00 5.94
N LEU A 739 -16.65 27.75 5.44
CA LEU A 739 -15.47 27.10 4.88
C LEU A 739 -14.97 27.80 3.60
N VAL A 740 -15.89 28.14 2.68
CA VAL A 740 -15.58 28.76 1.38
C VAL A 740 -15.19 30.24 1.51
N ASP A 741 -15.75 30.96 2.49
CA ASP A 741 -15.38 32.35 2.77
C ASP A 741 -13.91 32.47 3.27
N ALA A 742 -13.37 31.40 3.84
CA ALA A 742 -11.96 31.26 4.20
C ALA A 742 -11.16 30.64 3.06
N ARG A 743 -10.99 31.37 1.95
CA ARG A 743 -10.30 30.87 0.77
C ARG A 743 -9.13 31.76 0.34
N ILE A 744 -8.04 31.10 -0.06
CA ILE A 744 -6.88 31.69 -0.71
C ILE A 744 -6.78 31.05 -2.09
N ASP A 745 -6.95 31.83 -3.16
CA ASP A 745 -6.72 31.38 -4.53
C ASP A 745 -5.53 32.10 -5.12
N VAL A 746 -4.41 31.41 -5.28
CA VAL A 746 -3.23 31.95 -5.95
C VAL A 746 -3.18 31.41 -7.37
N ARG A 747 -3.34 32.31 -8.35
CA ARG A 747 -3.14 32.01 -9.77
C ARG A 747 -1.88 32.70 -10.26
N PHE A 748 -0.97 31.93 -10.86
CA PHE A 748 0.33 32.45 -11.29
C PHE A 748 0.31 33.10 -12.69
N GLU A 749 -0.88 33.25 -13.28
CA GLU A 749 -1.14 34.16 -14.41
C GLU A 749 -0.91 35.63 -14.04
N HIS A 750 -0.96 35.96 -12.75
CA HIS A 750 -0.71 37.27 -12.18
C HIS A 750 0.58 37.30 -11.32
N PRO A 751 1.20 38.47 -11.14
CA PRO A 751 2.32 38.63 -10.22
C PRO A 751 1.98 38.20 -8.79
N LEU A 752 2.98 37.68 -8.06
CA LEU A 752 2.82 37.30 -6.66
C LEU A 752 2.39 38.50 -5.80
N GLU A 753 1.37 38.32 -4.96
CA GLU A 753 0.90 39.35 -4.03
C GLU A 753 2.01 39.85 -3.09
N SER A 754 1.89 41.08 -2.58
CA SER A 754 2.87 41.71 -1.67
C SER A 754 3.14 40.92 -0.39
N ALA A 755 2.18 40.08 0.02
CA ALA A 755 2.26 39.24 1.22
C ALA A 755 3.26 38.06 1.08
N TRP A 756 3.58 37.62 -0.13
CA TRP A 756 4.57 36.57 -0.35
C TRP A 756 5.97 37.00 0.08
N ARG A 757 6.62 36.20 0.91
CA ARG A 757 8.05 36.20 1.19
C ARG A 757 8.73 35.27 0.20
N ILE A 758 9.67 35.80 -0.59
CA ILE A 758 10.46 35.02 -1.55
C ILE A 758 11.83 34.84 -0.93
N ASP A 759 12.21 33.61 -0.58
CA ASP A 759 13.48 33.30 0.08
C ASP A 759 14.56 33.00 -0.97
N ALA A 760 14.22 32.23 -2.00
CA ALA A 760 15.11 31.86 -3.11
C ALA A 760 14.58 32.37 -4.47
N PRO A 761 14.80 33.66 -4.84
CA PRO A 761 14.23 34.24 -6.06
C PRO A 761 14.76 33.60 -7.35
N LEU A 762 15.98 33.04 -7.34
CA LEU A 762 16.53 32.31 -8.50
C LEU A 762 15.93 30.91 -8.68
N ALA A 763 15.22 30.39 -7.68
CA ALA A 763 14.49 29.15 -7.80
C ALA A 763 13.10 29.33 -8.43
N LEU A 764 12.69 30.58 -8.68
CA LEU A 764 11.40 30.93 -9.24
C LEU A 764 11.56 31.70 -10.56
N SER A 765 10.60 31.52 -11.45
CA SER A 765 10.42 32.35 -12.64
C SER A 765 8.95 32.34 -13.03
N ARG A 766 8.34 33.50 -13.24
CA ARG A 766 6.96 33.55 -13.74
C ARG A 766 6.97 33.51 -15.26
N ASP A 767 6.24 32.56 -15.83
CA ASP A 767 5.92 32.54 -17.25
C ASP A 767 4.48 33.02 -17.47
N PRO A 768 4.27 34.29 -17.84
CA PRO A 768 2.93 34.83 -18.05
C PRO A 768 2.22 34.21 -19.27
N LEU A 769 2.94 33.63 -20.24
CA LEU A 769 2.35 33.01 -21.42
C LEU A 769 1.84 31.61 -21.10
N ALA A 770 2.61 30.84 -20.33
CA ALA A 770 2.18 29.53 -19.84
C ALA A 770 1.18 29.64 -18.67
N GLY A 771 1.14 30.80 -17.99
CA GLY A 771 0.36 31.01 -16.76
C GLY A 771 0.92 30.20 -15.59
N THR A 772 2.24 30.09 -15.49
CA THR A 772 2.92 29.28 -14.47
C THR A 772 3.92 30.09 -13.65
N LEU A 773 4.11 29.69 -12.40
CA LEU A 773 5.29 29.97 -11.62
C LEU A 773 6.20 28.75 -11.71
N ASP A 774 7.23 28.87 -12.53
CA ASP A 774 8.23 27.84 -12.72
C ASP A 774 9.15 27.77 -11.50
N VAL A 775 9.21 26.59 -10.90
CA VAL A 775 10.09 26.21 -9.80
C VAL A 775 11.24 25.43 -10.39
N GLU A 776 12.46 25.96 -10.26
CA GLU A 776 13.70 25.29 -10.64
C GLU A 776 14.70 25.40 -9.49
N ALA A 777 14.86 24.33 -8.71
CA ALA A 777 15.69 24.35 -7.52
C ALA A 777 16.57 23.11 -7.43
N THR A 778 17.67 23.23 -6.67
CA THR A 778 18.58 22.13 -6.37
C THR A 778 18.85 22.09 -4.87
N GLY A 779 18.75 20.91 -4.27
CA GLY A 779 18.99 20.71 -2.83
C GLY A 779 17.82 21.11 -1.93
N GLU A 780 18.08 21.21 -0.63
CA GLU A 780 17.09 21.59 0.37
C GLU A 780 17.01 23.10 0.54
N THR A 781 15.84 23.69 0.31
CA THR A 781 15.61 25.13 0.44
C THR A 781 14.14 25.48 0.60
N SER A 782 13.84 26.44 1.49
CA SER A 782 12.59 27.22 1.43
C SER A 782 12.67 28.14 0.21
N ILE A 783 11.63 28.17 -0.63
CA ILE A 783 11.63 28.96 -1.85
C ILE A 783 10.78 30.22 -1.67
N ALA A 784 9.53 30.03 -1.25
CA ALA A 784 8.61 31.12 -0.95
C ALA A 784 7.60 30.71 0.13
N ALA A 785 7.16 31.69 0.91
CA ALA A 785 6.19 31.52 1.98
C ALA A 785 5.12 32.62 1.93
N LEU A 786 3.85 32.24 2.14
CA LEU A 786 2.72 33.15 2.29
C LEU A 786 2.14 33.02 3.71
N PRO A 787 2.12 34.08 4.53
CA PRO A 787 1.52 34.04 5.86
C PRO A 787 0.01 33.79 5.79
N ILE A 788 -0.48 32.84 6.58
CA ILE A 788 -1.89 32.46 6.63
C ILE A 788 -2.41 32.35 8.07
N ALA A 789 -3.72 32.42 8.21
CA ALA A 789 -4.46 32.05 9.42
C ALA A 789 -5.56 31.05 9.04
N ALA A 790 -5.55 29.86 9.62
CA ALA A 790 -6.65 28.90 9.46
C ALA A 790 -7.82 29.32 10.36
N GLU A 791 -9.06 29.17 9.90
CA GLU A 791 -10.26 29.57 10.66
C GLU A 791 -10.83 28.45 11.57
N GLY A 792 -10.08 27.36 11.72
CA GLY A 792 -10.50 26.16 12.45
C GLY A 792 -11.50 25.32 11.63
N GLY A 793 -11.31 24.00 11.60
CA GLY A 793 -12.16 23.08 10.83
C GLY A 793 -11.40 22.39 9.70
N ASP A 794 -12.13 22.04 8.64
CA ASP A 794 -11.59 21.32 7.48
C ASP A 794 -10.66 22.22 6.66
N LEU A 795 -9.55 21.66 6.18
CA LEU A 795 -8.58 22.34 5.32
C LEU A 795 -8.45 21.59 4.01
N ILE A 796 -8.58 22.29 2.89
CA ILE A 796 -8.40 21.73 1.55
C ILE A 796 -7.24 22.47 0.90
N LEU A 797 -6.19 21.75 0.50
CA LEU A 797 -5.07 22.27 -0.28
C LEU A 797 -5.10 21.64 -1.67
N GLU A 798 -5.33 22.44 -2.71
CA GLU A 798 -5.29 22.01 -4.10
C GLU A 798 -4.11 22.66 -4.84
N VAL A 799 -3.33 21.86 -5.53
CA VAL A 799 -2.13 22.28 -6.28
C VAL A 799 -2.24 21.78 -7.72
N ASP A 800 -2.26 22.71 -8.68
CA ASP A 800 -2.20 22.42 -10.12
C ASP A 800 -0.76 22.64 -10.61
N VAL A 801 -0.09 21.55 -10.98
CA VAL A 801 1.35 21.51 -11.28
C VAL A 801 1.62 20.81 -12.60
N ASP A 802 2.51 21.41 -13.39
CA ASP A 802 3.10 20.81 -14.59
C ASP A 802 4.45 20.20 -14.24
N LEU A 803 4.50 18.88 -14.11
CA LEU A 803 5.70 18.14 -13.72
C LEU A 803 6.62 17.92 -14.92
N ARG A 804 7.69 18.71 -14.97
CA ARG A 804 8.71 18.63 -16.01
C ARG A 804 9.78 17.61 -15.65
N ARG A 805 10.39 17.74 -14.46
CA ARG A 805 11.51 16.90 -14.04
C ARG A 805 11.73 16.96 -12.53
N ILE A 806 11.82 15.81 -11.88
CA ILE A 806 12.36 15.69 -10.52
C ILE A 806 13.42 14.60 -10.56
N GLU A 807 14.66 14.97 -10.23
CA GLU A 807 15.78 14.03 -10.17
C GLU A 807 15.71 13.21 -8.87
N TRP A 808 16.28 12.00 -8.92
CA TRP A 808 16.27 11.06 -7.79
C TRP A 808 16.79 11.69 -6.51
N GLY A 809 16.10 11.40 -5.40
CA GLY A 809 16.35 11.99 -4.10
C GLY A 809 15.85 13.43 -3.99
N GLY A 810 15.26 14.02 -5.04
CA GLY A 810 14.64 15.33 -5.04
C GLY A 810 13.18 15.28 -4.62
N ARG A 811 12.74 16.28 -3.87
CA ARG A 811 11.36 16.45 -3.42
C ARG A 811 10.90 17.89 -3.60
N LEU A 812 9.74 18.09 -4.22
CA LEU A 812 8.99 19.35 -4.22
C LEU A 812 7.89 19.26 -3.15
N SER A 813 7.76 20.28 -2.32
CA SER A 813 6.76 20.35 -1.25
C SER A 813 5.99 21.67 -1.34
N ILE A 814 4.66 21.57 -1.35
CA ILE A 814 3.74 22.71 -1.18
C ILE A 814 2.95 22.43 0.09
N SER A 815 3.11 23.22 1.14
CA SER A 815 2.60 22.81 2.47
C SER A 815 2.21 23.96 3.37
N LEU A 816 1.20 23.73 4.21
CA LEU A 816 0.81 24.57 5.34
C LEU A 816 1.65 24.16 6.54
N VAL A 817 2.57 25.03 6.94
CA VAL A 817 3.54 24.79 8.03
C VAL A 817 3.25 25.71 9.19
N SER A 818 3.41 25.22 10.42
CA SER A 818 3.42 26.03 11.64
C SER A 818 4.87 26.35 12.03
N PRO A 819 5.34 27.61 11.86
CA PRO A 819 6.73 27.99 12.14
C PRO A 819 7.12 27.81 13.61
N ALA A 820 6.15 27.82 14.52
CA ALA A 820 6.41 27.71 15.95
C ALA A 820 6.79 26.29 16.40
N ARG A 821 6.55 25.28 15.55
CA ARG A 821 6.64 23.86 15.94
C ARG A 821 7.38 23.00 14.93
N ASP A 822 7.84 23.60 13.83
CA ASP A 822 8.38 22.87 12.68
C ASP A 822 7.44 21.73 12.23
N PHE A 823 6.13 22.03 12.27
CA PHE A 823 5.07 21.04 12.05
C PHE A 823 4.35 21.32 10.74
N ARG A 824 4.28 20.30 9.88
CA ARG A 824 3.46 20.33 8.67
C ARG A 824 2.05 19.90 9.00
N ALA A 825 1.08 20.79 8.86
CA ALA A 825 -0.31 20.44 9.13
C ALA A 825 -1.01 19.80 7.92
N LEU A 826 -0.77 20.33 6.72
CA LEU A 826 -1.28 19.76 5.48
C LEU A 826 -0.31 20.09 4.35
N GLY A 827 -0.06 19.16 3.44
CA GLY A 827 0.83 19.42 2.30
C GLY A 827 0.60 18.48 1.15
N VAL A 828 1.09 18.89 -0.01
CA VAL A 828 1.29 18.07 -1.19
C VAL A 828 2.80 17.95 -1.43
N GLU A 829 3.29 16.73 -1.60
CA GLU A 829 4.68 16.45 -1.92
C GLU A 829 4.80 15.64 -3.19
N ILE A 830 5.89 15.88 -3.91
CA ILE A 830 6.23 15.15 -5.12
C ILE A 830 7.71 14.80 -5.01
N LEU A 831 8.02 13.53 -4.80
CA LEU A 831 9.39 13.06 -4.67
C LEU A 831 9.74 12.08 -5.76
N ALA A 832 11.00 12.07 -6.17
CA ALA A 832 11.54 11.04 -7.04
C ALA A 832 12.37 10.04 -6.24
N GLY A 833 11.98 8.78 -6.27
CA GLY A 833 12.67 7.65 -5.67
C GLY A 833 12.99 6.57 -6.70
N GLY A 834 13.22 5.35 -6.20
CA GLY A 834 13.55 4.18 -7.02
C GLY A 834 15.03 3.77 -6.94
N GLY A 835 15.40 2.82 -7.79
CA GLY A 835 16.71 2.19 -7.84
C GLY A 835 17.44 2.24 -9.17
N THR A 836 18.46 1.39 -9.30
CA THR A 836 19.36 1.32 -10.45
C THR A 836 18.63 1.01 -11.76
N THR A 837 17.49 0.32 -11.71
CA THR A 837 16.71 -0.12 -12.87
C THR A 837 15.33 0.55 -12.98
N SER A 838 14.88 1.26 -11.94
CA SER A 838 13.56 1.91 -11.92
C SER A 838 13.62 3.27 -11.23
N GLN A 839 12.98 4.28 -11.81
CA GLN A 839 12.72 5.54 -11.11
C GLN A 839 11.22 5.63 -10.90
N SER A 840 10.79 5.97 -9.70
CA SER A 840 9.39 6.23 -9.41
C SER A 840 9.20 7.67 -8.97
N TYR A 841 8.06 8.26 -9.32
CA TYR A 841 7.59 9.48 -8.69
C TYR A 841 6.53 9.10 -7.68
N ARG A 842 6.66 9.60 -6.45
CA ARG A 842 5.59 9.50 -5.47
C ARG A 842 4.87 10.83 -5.37
N LEU A 843 3.55 10.80 -5.61
CA LEU A 843 2.63 11.94 -5.45
C LEU A 843 1.92 11.76 -4.11
N LEU A 844 2.25 12.60 -3.14
CA LEU A 844 1.84 12.42 -1.75
C LEU A 844 1.05 13.63 -1.24
N CYS A 845 0.10 13.37 -0.37
CA CYS A 845 -0.48 14.32 0.55
C CYS A 845 0.03 14.01 1.96
N ALA A 846 0.29 15.04 2.76
CA ALA A 846 0.99 14.88 4.03
C ALA A 846 0.29 15.65 5.16
N SER A 847 0.25 15.06 6.36
CA SER A 847 -0.14 15.72 7.60
C SER A 847 0.70 15.18 8.77
N GLY A 848 1.48 16.03 9.41
CA GLY A 848 2.49 15.63 10.39
C GLY A 848 3.51 14.67 9.77
N SER A 849 3.65 13.49 10.39
CA SER A 849 4.46 12.38 9.88
C SER A 849 3.69 11.43 8.94
N HIS A 850 2.37 11.61 8.78
CA HIS A 850 1.56 10.76 7.89
C HIS A 850 1.76 11.21 6.44
N LEU A 851 2.03 10.25 5.57
CA LEU A 851 2.21 10.43 4.13
C LEU A 851 1.26 9.49 3.39
N LEU A 852 0.30 10.07 2.67
CA LEU A 852 -0.69 9.34 1.90
C LEU A 852 -0.46 9.59 0.43
N GLY A 853 -0.15 8.58 -0.37
CA GLY A 853 0.01 8.83 -1.79
C GLY A 853 0.30 7.64 -2.68
N ILE A 854 0.63 7.99 -3.91
CA ILE A 854 0.69 7.10 -5.06
C ILE A 854 2.13 6.96 -5.48
N GLU A 855 2.55 5.73 -5.76
CA GLU A 855 3.79 5.47 -6.47
C GLU A 855 3.51 5.29 -7.96
N HIS A 856 3.98 6.23 -8.77
CA HIS A 856 4.03 6.08 -10.22
C HIS A 856 5.43 5.61 -10.63
N ALA A 857 5.54 4.32 -10.95
CA ALA A 857 6.74 3.80 -11.60
C ALA A 857 6.90 4.44 -13.00
N ILE A 858 8.11 4.91 -13.30
CA ILE A 858 8.47 5.45 -14.61
C ILE A 858 9.32 4.40 -15.30
N ASP A 859 8.96 4.08 -16.54
CA ASP A 859 9.88 3.40 -17.44
C ASP A 859 11.06 4.33 -17.77
N LEU A 860 12.23 4.02 -17.21
CA LEU A 860 13.48 4.74 -17.46
C LEU A 860 13.95 4.65 -18.91
N GLU A 861 13.52 3.64 -19.67
CA GLU A 861 13.86 3.52 -21.09
C GLU A 861 13.05 4.49 -21.96
N ARG A 862 11.85 4.87 -21.51
CA ARG A 862 10.92 5.76 -22.21
C ARG A 862 10.28 6.74 -21.23
N PRO A 863 11.06 7.68 -20.66
CA PRO A 863 10.54 8.61 -19.68
C PRO A 863 9.45 9.46 -20.32
N ARG A 864 8.19 9.15 -19.99
CA ARG A 864 7.07 10.02 -20.32
C ARG A 864 7.07 11.13 -19.27
N PRO A 865 6.98 12.41 -19.66
CA PRO A 865 6.70 13.45 -18.69
C PRO A 865 5.41 13.10 -17.97
N LEU A 866 5.37 13.21 -16.64
CA LEU A 866 4.12 13.09 -15.91
C LEU A 866 3.13 14.13 -16.43
N GLY A 867 3.62 15.31 -16.83
CA GLY A 867 2.81 16.39 -17.37
C GLY A 867 1.97 17.04 -16.27
N ARG A 868 0.85 17.65 -16.66
CA ARG A 868 -0.03 18.35 -15.73
C ARG A 868 -0.74 17.38 -14.79
N ARG A 869 -0.70 17.70 -13.50
CA ARG A 869 -1.43 17.02 -12.43
C ARG A 869 -2.08 18.05 -11.52
N ARG A 870 -3.27 17.73 -11.03
CA ARG A 870 -3.90 18.45 -9.93
C ARG A 870 -3.95 17.53 -8.73
N LEU A 871 -3.29 17.93 -7.66
CA LEU A 871 -3.25 17.19 -6.40
C LEU A 871 -4.09 17.93 -5.38
N ARG A 872 -4.95 17.21 -4.67
CA ARG A 872 -5.82 17.77 -3.65
C ARG A 872 -5.66 17.00 -2.36
N ALA A 873 -5.22 17.68 -1.31
CA ALA A 873 -5.14 17.15 0.04
C ALA A 873 -6.29 17.73 0.87
N VAL A 874 -7.06 16.88 1.56
CA VAL A 874 -8.11 17.33 2.48
C VAL A 874 -7.80 16.82 3.88
N LEU A 875 -7.71 17.73 4.84
CA LEU A 875 -7.60 17.43 6.25
C LEU A 875 -8.93 17.75 6.93
N ARG A 876 -9.52 16.76 7.62
CA ARG A 876 -10.74 16.92 8.41
C ARG A 876 -10.44 16.62 9.88
N PRO A 877 -9.92 17.60 10.66
CA PRO A 877 -9.44 17.35 12.01
C PRO A 877 -10.51 16.79 12.94
N ALA A 878 -11.78 17.21 12.78
CA ALA A 878 -12.90 16.74 13.58
C ALA A 878 -13.23 15.25 13.37
N ARG A 879 -12.82 14.69 12.22
CA ARG A 879 -12.96 13.27 11.89
C ARG A 879 -11.67 12.48 12.12
N GLY A 880 -10.53 13.16 12.28
CA GLY A 880 -9.22 12.52 12.27
C GLY A 880 -8.93 11.90 10.90
N GLU A 881 -9.18 12.63 9.81
CA GLU A 881 -9.06 12.09 8.45
C GLU A 881 -8.16 12.95 7.57
N LEU A 882 -7.36 12.29 6.73
CA LEU A 882 -6.61 12.86 5.63
C LEU A 882 -7.00 12.17 4.33
N THR A 883 -7.28 12.92 3.27
CA THR A 883 -7.49 12.37 1.92
C THR A 883 -6.53 12.99 0.92
N CYS A 884 -6.27 12.24 -0.15
CA CYS A 884 -5.44 12.64 -1.26
C CYS A 884 -6.13 12.26 -2.57
N THR A 885 -6.38 13.24 -3.44
CA THR A 885 -6.92 13.02 -4.79
C THR A 885 -5.90 13.50 -5.81
N VAL A 886 -5.67 12.70 -6.86
CA VAL A 886 -4.82 13.08 -7.98
C VAL A 886 -5.62 13.02 -9.28
N VAL A 887 -5.62 14.13 -10.01
CA VAL A 887 -6.35 14.29 -11.26
C VAL A 887 -5.35 14.59 -12.38
N ASP A 888 -5.56 14.00 -13.56
CA ASP A 888 -4.75 14.24 -14.75
C ASP A 888 -5.12 15.55 -15.46
N ALA A 889 -4.49 15.79 -16.62
CA ALA A 889 -4.70 16.99 -17.42
C ALA A 889 -6.11 17.07 -18.06
N ASP A 890 -6.73 15.91 -18.29
CA ASP A 890 -8.04 15.76 -18.93
C ASP A 890 -9.18 15.86 -17.89
N GLY A 891 -8.84 15.92 -16.61
CA GLY A 891 -9.79 15.98 -15.51
C GLY A 891 -10.20 14.59 -14.99
N ASN A 892 -9.55 13.52 -15.46
CA ASN A 892 -9.82 12.19 -14.93
C ASN A 892 -9.08 12.02 -13.61
N GLU A 893 -9.80 11.47 -12.64
CA GLU A 893 -9.21 10.99 -11.40
C GLU A 893 -8.29 9.81 -11.69
N VAL A 894 -7.01 9.99 -11.37
CA VAL A 894 -5.98 8.96 -11.52
C VAL A 894 -5.94 8.09 -10.28
N ASP A 895 -6.17 8.68 -9.11
CA ASP A 895 -6.22 7.95 -7.84
C ASP A 895 -6.90 8.79 -6.74
N TYR A 896 -7.38 8.09 -5.73
CA TYR A 896 -7.92 8.64 -4.51
C TYR A 896 -7.59 7.75 -3.33
N LYS A 897 -7.10 8.36 -2.25
CA LYS A 897 -6.82 7.68 -0.99
C LYS A 897 -7.40 8.46 0.17
N ARG A 898 -7.78 7.72 1.21
CA ARG A 898 -8.24 8.24 2.51
C ARG A 898 -7.55 7.46 3.62
N GLU A 899 -7.16 8.14 4.69
CA GLU A 899 -6.52 7.52 5.86
C GLU A 899 -7.06 8.16 7.13
N SER A 900 -7.29 7.33 8.16
CA SER A 900 -7.56 7.81 9.52
C SER A 900 -6.24 8.18 10.18
N ILE A 901 -6.13 9.43 10.61
CA ILE A 901 -4.95 9.94 11.29
C ILE A 901 -5.29 10.28 12.74
N THR A 902 -4.42 9.87 13.65
CA THR A 902 -4.49 10.36 15.03
C THR A 902 -3.90 11.76 15.02
N VAL A 903 -4.75 12.77 14.89
CA VAL A 903 -4.32 14.16 15.03
C VAL A 903 -4.01 14.36 16.51
N GLY A 904 -2.77 14.08 16.91
CA GLY A 904 -2.28 14.22 18.29
C GLY A 904 -2.63 15.62 18.80
N GLY A 905 -3.72 15.71 19.58
CA GLY A 905 -4.39 16.95 19.96
C GLY A 905 -4.41 17.99 18.85
N ALA A 906 -5.37 17.92 17.91
CA ALA A 906 -5.63 18.91 16.87
C ALA A 906 -5.44 20.36 17.37
N GLN A 907 -4.21 20.86 17.24
CA GLN A 907 -3.86 22.23 17.55
C GLN A 907 -3.94 22.95 16.22
N SER A 908 -4.97 23.77 16.11
CA SER A 908 -5.24 24.61 14.94
C SER A 908 -3.96 25.33 14.51
N ILE A 909 -3.75 25.39 13.19
CA ILE A 909 -2.82 26.36 12.62
C ILE A 909 -3.48 27.74 12.72
N ASP A 910 -3.68 28.26 13.94
CA ASP A 910 -4.21 29.62 14.10
C ASP A 910 -3.33 30.62 13.34
N ARG A 911 -2.03 30.32 13.26
CA ARG A 911 -1.01 31.08 12.53
C ARG A 911 -0.02 30.12 11.87
N GLY A 912 0.08 30.18 10.55
CA GLY A 912 0.99 29.37 9.76
C GLY A 912 1.53 30.11 8.53
N GLU A 913 2.23 29.36 7.69
CA GLU A 913 2.71 29.81 6.39
C GLU A 913 2.41 28.72 5.35
N LEU A 914 1.95 29.13 4.16
CA LEU A 914 1.94 28.28 2.97
C LEU A 914 3.33 28.35 2.33
N TRP A 915 4.06 27.24 2.36
CA TRP A 915 5.42 27.10 1.84
C TRP A 915 5.44 26.45 0.46
N ILE A 916 6.33 26.94 -0.39
CA ILE A 916 6.89 26.23 -1.54
C ILE A 916 8.35 25.94 -1.16
N ALA A 917 8.72 24.66 -1.15
CA ALA A 917 10.06 24.24 -0.74
C ALA A 917 10.55 23.05 -1.55
N THR A 918 11.86 22.83 -1.56
CA THR A 918 12.46 21.57 -2.00
C THR A 918 13.26 20.93 -0.89
N HIS A 919 13.34 19.62 -0.92
CA HIS A 919 14.17 18.83 -0.01
C HIS A 919 14.99 17.80 -0.78
N THR A 920 16.01 17.26 -0.14
CA THR A 920 16.76 16.12 -0.67
C THR A 920 16.95 15.03 0.38
N SER A 921 16.94 13.77 -0.06
CA SER A 921 17.27 12.61 0.77
C SER A 921 18.72 12.16 0.63
N THR A 922 19.56 12.97 -0.03
CA THR A 922 20.92 12.60 -0.45
C THR A 922 21.85 13.80 -0.35
N ASP A 923 23.15 13.57 -0.25
CA ASP A 923 24.14 14.65 -0.38
C ASP A 923 24.23 15.23 -1.81
N ALA A 924 23.56 14.60 -2.79
CA ALA A 924 23.45 15.16 -4.12
C ALA A 924 22.51 16.39 -4.11
N SER A 925 22.68 17.26 -5.10
CA SER A 925 21.77 18.41 -5.33
C SER A 925 20.84 18.10 -6.51
N PRO A 926 19.79 17.27 -6.32
CA PRO A 926 18.89 16.89 -7.39
C PRO A 926 18.14 18.10 -7.93
N LEU A 927 17.97 18.17 -9.24
CA LEU A 927 17.14 19.20 -9.87
C LEU A 927 15.66 18.87 -9.69
N VAL A 928 14.92 19.83 -9.15
CA VAL A 928 13.46 19.89 -9.15
C VAL A 928 13.05 20.96 -10.16
N SER A 929 12.26 20.60 -11.17
CA SER A 929 11.71 21.48 -12.20
C SER A 929 10.22 21.19 -12.39
N ALA A 930 9.38 22.18 -12.08
CA ALA A 930 7.92 22.09 -12.19
C ALA A 930 7.30 23.47 -12.47
N GLY A 931 6.18 23.53 -13.18
CA GLY A 931 5.42 24.77 -13.38
C GLY A 931 4.15 24.78 -12.52
N LEU A 932 4.07 25.63 -11.50
CA LEU A 932 2.86 25.77 -10.69
C LEU A 932 1.86 26.68 -11.41
N ARG A 933 0.63 26.21 -11.67
CA ARG A 933 -0.44 27.01 -12.32
C ARG A 933 -1.31 27.72 -11.30
N SER A 934 -1.70 26.99 -10.26
CA SER A 934 -2.47 27.53 -9.15
C SER A 934 -2.25 26.76 -7.86
N VAL A 935 -2.37 27.47 -6.74
CA VAL A 935 -2.51 26.89 -5.40
C VAL A 935 -3.77 27.47 -4.78
N SER A 936 -4.69 26.60 -4.36
CA SER A 936 -5.91 26.96 -3.65
C SER A 936 -5.87 26.37 -2.25
N VAL A 937 -6.21 27.19 -1.25
CA VAL A 937 -6.39 26.77 0.12
C VAL A 937 -7.79 27.18 0.58
N ILE A 938 -8.61 26.23 1.00
CA ILE A 938 -9.93 26.46 1.60
C ILE A 938 -9.85 26.12 3.09
N GLY A 939 -10.50 26.91 3.94
CA GLY A 939 -10.40 26.89 5.40
C GLY A 939 -9.30 27.82 5.98
N ALA A 940 -8.68 28.67 5.14
CA ALA A 940 -7.65 29.61 5.58
C ALA A 940 -7.74 30.97 4.85
N LYS A 941 -7.24 32.02 5.48
CA LYS A 941 -7.13 33.37 4.90
C LYS A 941 -5.69 33.86 4.92
N THR A 942 -5.35 34.71 3.95
CA THR A 942 -4.06 35.41 3.97
C THR A 942 -4.02 36.36 5.16
N ARG A 943 -2.85 36.44 5.79
CA ARG A 943 -2.60 37.40 6.87
C ARG A 943 -1.69 38.50 6.35
N GLU A 944 -1.93 39.73 6.80
CA GLU A 944 -0.95 40.79 6.63
C GLU A 944 0.40 40.37 7.20
N ARG A 945 1.45 40.76 6.49
CA ARG A 945 2.82 40.48 6.86
C ARG A 945 3.14 41.20 8.18
N GLY A 946 3.53 40.45 9.20
CA GLY A 946 3.99 41.04 10.46
C GLY A 946 5.32 41.77 10.26
N GLU A 947 5.61 42.77 11.10
CA GLU A 947 6.87 43.56 11.10
C GLU A 947 8.16 42.74 11.27
N ARG A 948 8.09 41.40 11.42
CA ARG A 948 9.24 40.52 11.65
C ARG A 948 10.14 40.29 10.45
N ASP A 949 9.78 40.69 9.23
CA ASP A 949 10.69 40.64 8.09
C ASP A 949 11.50 41.94 8.01
N ALA A 950 12.67 41.94 8.66
CA ALA A 950 13.63 43.05 8.69
C ALA A 950 14.34 43.33 7.35
N LEU A 951 13.75 42.92 6.21
CA LEU A 951 14.34 43.11 4.89
C LEU A 951 14.12 44.56 4.40
N SER A 952 15.14 45.11 3.75
CA SER A 952 15.06 46.42 3.11
C SER A 952 14.02 46.39 1.96
N GLN A 953 13.31 47.51 1.75
CA GLN A 953 12.40 47.64 0.61
C GLN A 953 13.09 47.40 -0.76
N PRO A 954 14.33 47.89 -0.99
CA PRO A 954 15.09 47.54 -2.19
C PRO A 954 15.29 46.02 -2.37
N LEU A 955 15.60 45.28 -1.31
CA LEU A 955 15.84 43.84 -1.43
C LEU A 955 14.56 43.05 -1.73
N ILE A 956 13.43 43.47 -1.15
CA ILE A 956 12.10 42.93 -1.49
C ILE A 956 11.77 43.20 -2.97
N ALA A 957 12.05 44.41 -3.45
CA ALA A 957 11.85 44.78 -4.85
C ALA A 957 12.74 43.96 -5.80
N ALA A 958 14.02 43.76 -5.44
CA ALA A 958 14.94 42.95 -6.23
C ALA A 958 14.46 41.50 -6.37
N ARG A 959 14.04 40.86 -5.27
CA ARG A 959 13.50 39.48 -5.27
C ARG A 959 12.28 39.34 -6.18
N ARG A 960 11.35 40.30 -6.13
CA ARG A 960 10.16 40.30 -6.98
C ARG A 960 10.51 40.50 -8.45
N ALA A 961 11.37 41.46 -8.75
CA ALA A 961 11.79 41.74 -10.12
C ALA A 961 12.51 40.53 -10.77
N LEU A 962 13.31 39.79 -10.00
CA LEU A 962 13.91 38.53 -10.46
C LEU A 962 12.86 37.48 -10.85
N VAL A 963 11.85 37.26 -9.99
CA VAL A 963 10.79 36.28 -10.26
C VAL A 963 9.95 36.68 -11.48
N GLU A 964 9.70 37.97 -11.67
CA GLU A 964 8.98 38.51 -12.84
C GLU A 964 9.82 38.58 -14.13
N GLY A 965 11.12 38.25 -14.07
CA GLY A 965 12.04 38.40 -15.20
C GLY A 965 12.38 39.86 -15.55
N ASP A 966 12.07 40.83 -14.68
CA ASP A 966 12.48 42.24 -14.82
C ASP A 966 13.92 42.42 -14.33
N HIS A 967 14.87 41.97 -15.17
CA HIS A 967 16.29 42.06 -14.84
C HIS A 967 16.78 43.51 -14.68
N VAL A 968 16.18 44.48 -15.37
CA VAL A 968 16.56 45.90 -15.24
C VAL A 968 16.14 46.44 -13.87
N GLY A 969 14.89 46.21 -13.47
CA GLY A 969 14.38 46.58 -12.15
C GLY A 969 15.12 45.88 -11.03
N ALA A 970 15.45 44.59 -11.20
CA ALA A 970 16.22 43.81 -10.23
C ALA A 970 17.61 44.42 -10.00
N LEU A 971 18.32 44.81 -11.06
CA LEU A 971 19.65 45.42 -10.94
C LEU A 971 19.60 46.75 -10.20
N ALA A 972 18.64 47.61 -10.57
CA ALA A 972 18.46 48.91 -9.92
C ALA A 972 18.14 48.78 -8.43
N ALA A 973 17.32 47.79 -8.07
CA ALA A 973 16.97 47.50 -6.69
C ALA A 973 18.17 46.95 -5.88
N LEU A 974 18.99 46.08 -6.48
CA LEU A 974 20.24 45.59 -5.88
C LEU A 974 21.28 46.71 -5.70
N ASP A 975 21.38 47.64 -6.65
CA ASP A 975 22.25 48.83 -6.52
C ASP A 975 21.79 49.75 -5.38
N ALA A 976 20.48 49.97 -5.25
CA ALA A 976 19.90 50.76 -4.17
C ALA A 976 20.12 50.11 -2.79
N ASP A 977 20.00 48.79 -2.68
CA ASP A 977 20.30 48.03 -1.46
C ASP A 977 21.78 48.18 -1.05
N ALA A 978 22.70 47.99 -2.01
CA ALA A 978 24.14 48.15 -1.77
C ALA A 978 24.51 49.57 -1.31
N ALA A 979 23.83 50.60 -1.83
CA ALA A 979 24.03 51.98 -1.42
C ALA A 979 23.49 52.29 -0.01
N ALA A 980 22.43 51.61 0.42
CA ALA A 980 21.76 51.86 1.70
C ALA A 980 22.56 51.37 2.92
N ARG A 981 23.57 50.51 2.74
CA ARG A 981 24.44 49.93 3.81
C ARG A 981 23.66 49.36 5.00
N VAL A 982 22.42 48.91 4.78
CA VAL A 982 21.62 48.32 5.85
C VAL A 982 22.23 46.96 6.19
N SER A 983 22.61 46.77 7.44
CA SER A 983 23.02 45.48 7.98
C SER A 983 21.79 44.56 8.00
N VAL A 984 21.68 43.64 7.04
CA VAL A 984 20.54 42.71 6.92
C VAL A 984 21.04 41.26 6.90
N ASP A 985 20.27 40.38 7.53
CA ASP A 985 20.49 38.93 7.73
C ASP A 985 20.53 38.06 6.45
N VAL A 986 20.51 38.65 5.24
CA VAL A 986 20.68 37.87 3.99
C VAL A 986 22.18 37.71 3.72
N PRO A 987 22.69 36.46 3.54
CA PRO A 987 24.07 36.21 3.21
C PRO A 987 24.51 37.05 2.00
N ALA A 988 25.71 37.63 2.07
CA ALA A 988 26.27 38.41 0.96
C ALA A 988 26.39 37.60 -0.34
N VAL A 989 26.47 36.28 -0.20
CA VAL A 989 26.57 35.30 -1.28
C VAL A 989 25.32 35.28 -2.16
N ASP A 990 24.12 35.24 -1.57
CA ASP A 990 22.87 35.20 -2.35
C ASP A 990 22.70 36.46 -3.20
N ARG A 991 23.02 37.63 -2.64
CA ARG A 991 22.96 38.90 -3.38
C ARG A 991 23.91 38.92 -4.58
N ALA A 992 25.11 38.35 -4.44
CA ALA A 992 26.08 38.26 -5.52
C ALA A 992 25.58 37.34 -6.64
N LEU A 993 24.98 36.20 -6.30
CA LEU A 993 24.36 35.28 -7.25
C LEU A 993 23.22 35.93 -8.05
N TRP A 994 22.33 36.65 -7.35
CA TRP A 994 21.21 37.32 -7.99
C TRP A 994 21.70 38.39 -8.97
N ARG A 995 22.69 39.18 -8.54
CA ARG A 995 23.32 40.20 -9.40
C ARG A 995 24.03 39.56 -10.59
N LEU A 996 24.72 38.43 -10.39
CA LEU A 996 25.41 37.70 -11.43
C LEU A 996 24.43 37.25 -12.53
N HIS A 997 23.35 36.58 -12.14
CA HIS A 997 22.30 36.16 -13.07
C HIS A 997 21.72 37.36 -13.83
N VAL A 998 21.38 38.46 -13.14
CA VAL A 998 20.85 39.67 -13.78
C VAL A 998 21.81 40.29 -14.79
N LEU A 999 23.10 40.39 -14.45
CA LEU A 999 24.12 40.94 -15.36
C LEU A 999 24.27 40.07 -16.61
N MET A 1000 24.23 38.75 -16.46
CA MET A 1000 24.26 37.82 -17.59
C MET A 1000 23.02 37.98 -18.48
N SER A 1001 21.81 38.01 -17.90
CA SER A 1001 20.56 38.16 -18.65
C SER A 1001 20.47 39.50 -19.40
N LEU A 1002 21.10 40.54 -18.87
CA LEU A 1002 21.20 41.86 -19.53
C LEU A 1002 22.35 41.95 -20.55
N GLY A 1003 23.15 40.89 -20.72
CA GLY A 1003 24.31 40.88 -21.62
C GLY A 1003 25.50 41.72 -21.13
N ARG A 1004 25.55 42.10 -19.86
CA ARG A 1004 26.65 42.86 -19.22
C ARG A 1004 27.80 41.93 -18.80
N TRP A 1005 28.31 41.16 -19.76
CA TRP A 1005 29.24 40.05 -19.53
C TRP A 1005 30.52 40.43 -18.78
N GLY A 1006 31.14 41.57 -19.11
CA GLY A 1006 32.38 41.99 -18.42
C GLY A 1006 32.18 42.28 -16.92
N GLU A 1007 30.99 42.73 -16.52
CA GLU A 1007 30.66 42.95 -15.11
C GLU A 1007 30.27 41.64 -14.41
N ALA A 1008 29.54 40.76 -15.11
CA ALA A 1008 29.26 39.41 -14.62
C ALA A 1008 30.57 38.64 -14.36
N GLU A 1009 31.53 38.74 -15.28
CA GLU A 1009 32.84 38.10 -15.17
C GLU A 1009 33.64 38.64 -13.99
N ALA A 1010 33.73 39.97 -13.85
CA ALA A 1010 34.41 40.59 -12.73
C ALA A 1010 33.79 40.19 -11.37
N LEU A 1011 32.45 40.14 -11.30
CA LEU A 1011 31.74 39.74 -10.10
C LEU A 1011 31.97 38.26 -9.75
N ALA A 1012 31.82 37.37 -10.73
CA ALA A 1012 32.03 35.94 -10.52
C ALA A 1012 33.49 35.63 -10.16
N ARG A 1013 34.47 36.30 -10.78
CA ARG A 1013 35.90 36.15 -10.44
C ARG A 1013 36.18 36.57 -9.00
N ALA A 1014 35.73 37.76 -8.60
CA ALA A 1014 35.91 38.24 -7.22
C ALA A 1014 35.26 37.32 -6.19
N TRP A 1015 34.17 36.65 -6.57
CA TRP A 1015 33.46 35.74 -5.69
C TRP A 1015 34.12 34.36 -5.59
N LEU A 1016 34.62 33.82 -6.70
CA LEU A 1016 35.35 32.55 -6.75
C LEU A 1016 36.73 32.61 -6.09
N GLU A 1017 37.34 33.80 -6.03
CA GLU A 1017 38.62 34.04 -5.34
C GLU A 1017 38.47 34.10 -3.80
N ASP A 1018 37.26 34.20 -3.25
CA ASP A 1018 37.01 34.22 -1.79
C ASP A 1018 36.85 32.79 -1.24
N PRO A 1019 37.86 32.24 -0.51
CA PRO A 1019 37.82 30.87 -0.02
C PRO A 1019 36.73 30.65 1.03
N THR A 1020 36.32 31.71 1.74
CA THR A 1020 35.33 31.62 2.82
C THR A 1020 33.91 31.38 2.32
N ARG A 1021 33.69 31.54 1.00
CA ARG A 1021 32.37 31.47 0.34
C ARG A 1021 32.26 30.34 -0.68
N ARG A 1022 33.29 29.51 -0.80
CA ARG A 1022 33.42 28.54 -1.90
C ARG A 1022 32.29 27.51 -1.94
N ASP A 1023 31.93 26.92 -0.80
CA ASP A 1023 30.91 25.86 -0.74
C ASP A 1023 29.50 26.42 -1.03
N GLU A 1024 29.19 27.61 -0.52
CA GLU A 1024 27.95 28.32 -0.84
C GLU A 1024 27.91 28.71 -2.33
N ALA A 1025 29.05 29.11 -2.89
CA ALA A 1025 29.18 29.42 -4.30
C ALA A 1025 28.99 28.21 -5.19
N GLU A 1026 29.49 27.05 -4.79
CA GLU A 1026 29.33 25.80 -5.53
C GLU A 1026 27.85 25.40 -5.67
N ARG A 1027 27.05 25.55 -4.61
CA ARG A 1027 25.60 25.29 -4.67
C ARG A 1027 24.88 26.25 -5.61
N GLY A 1028 25.11 27.56 -5.47
CA GLY A 1028 24.45 28.57 -6.29
C GLY A 1028 24.86 28.54 -7.78
N LEU A 1029 26.14 28.32 -8.06
CA LEU A 1029 26.64 28.13 -9.42
C LEU A 1029 26.13 26.82 -10.03
N GLY A 1030 25.97 25.76 -9.22
CA GLY A 1030 25.33 24.51 -9.64
C GLY A 1030 23.92 24.73 -10.18
N LEU A 1031 23.09 25.52 -9.48
CA LEU A 1031 21.77 25.90 -9.94
C LEU A 1031 21.82 26.67 -11.28
N LEU A 1032 22.65 27.71 -11.38
CA LEU A 1032 22.79 28.50 -12.62
C LEU A 1032 23.34 27.68 -13.78
N LEU A 1033 24.23 26.73 -13.53
CA LEU A 1033 24.71 25.77 -14.53
C LEU A 1033 23.59 24.86 -15.02
N ARG A 1034 22.67 24.44 -14.16
CA ARG A 1034 21.52 23.61 -14.53
C ARG A 1034 20.45 24.41 -15.30
N ARG A 1035 20.20 25.67 -14.90
CA ARG A 1035 19.17 26.56 -15.48
C ARG A 1035 19.61 27.24 -16.79
N GLU A 1036 20.84 27.77 -16.84
CA GLU A 1036 21.39 28.50 -18.00
C GLU A 1036 22.73 27.92 -18.47
N PRO A 1037 22.76 26.64 -18.88
CA PRO A 1037 24.01 25.93 -19.10
C PRO A 1037 24.93 26.62 -20.12
N SER A 1038 24.40 27.14 -21.22
CA SER A 1038 25.24 27.75 -22.27
C SER A 1038 25.90 29.05 -21.81
N ALA A 1039 25.16 29.91 -21.09
CA ALA A 1039 25.63 31.19 -20.59
C ALA A 1039 26.67 31.00 -19.49
N MET A 1040 26.37 30.11 -18.52
CA MET A 1040 27.25 29.83 -17.40
C MET A 1040 28.51 29.06 -17.81
N GLN A 1041 28.41 28.15 -18.78
CA GLN A 1041 29.59 27.50 -19.35
C GLN A 1041 30.53 28.50 -20.03
N ALA A 1042 30.01 29.46 -20.80
CA ALA A 1042 30.84 30.47 -21.44
C ALA A 1042 31.56 31.36 -20.39
N LEU A 1043 30.82 31.79 -19.36
CA LEU A 1043 31.35 32.62 -18.28
C LEU A 1043 32.46 31.90 -17.49
N LEU A 1044 32.17 30.70 -16.98
CA LEU A 1044 33.13 29.95 -16.15
C LEU A 1044 34.35 29.48 -16.96
N ARG A 1045 34.18 29.21 -18.26
CA ARG A 1045 35.31 28.91 -19.16
C ARG A 1045 36.28 30.08 -19.25
N GLU A 1046 35.79 31.31 -19.28
CA GLU A 1046 36.63 32.52 -19.33
C GLU A 1046 37.33 32.78 -17.99
N ILE A 1047 36.63 32.56 -16.86
CA ILE A 1047 37.15 32.88 -15.53
C ILE A 1047 38.13 31.83 -15.01
N GLU A 1048 37.70 30.57 -14.97
CA GLU A 1048 38.45 29.48 -14.31
C GLU A 1048 39.13 28.54 -15.31
N GLY A 1049 38.88 28.73 -16.61
CA GLY A 1049 39.38 27.89 -17.68
C GLY A 1049 38.55 26.62 -17.92
N PRO A 1050 38.88 25.86 -18.99
CA PRO A 1050 38.13 24.66 -19.37
C PRO A 1050 38.16 23.52 -18.34
N THR A 1051 39.19 23.44 -17.49
CA THR A 1051 39.37 22.36 -16.52
C THR A 1051 38.41 22.49 -15.33
N ALA A 1052 38.39 23.64 -14.66
CA ALA A 1052 37.46 23.89 -13.55
C ALA A 1052 35.99 23.80 -14.00
N LEU A 1053 35.67 24.29 -15.20
CA LEU A 1053 34.32 24.15 -15.77
C LEU A 1053 33.90 22.68 -15.91
N ARG A 1054 34.80 21.79 -16.34
CA ARG A 1054 34.50 20.35 -16.47
C ARG A 1054 34.09 19.74 -15.14
N SER A 1055 34.89 19.97 -14.09
CA SER A 1055 34.61 19.48 -12.74
C SER A 1055 33.23 19.92 -12.24
N ARG A 1056 32.89 21.20 -12.46
CA ARG A 1056 31.58 21.75 -12.08
C ARG A 1056 30.43 21.15 -12.86
N LEU A 1057 30.56 20.98 -14.18
CA LEU A 1057 29.52 20.36 -15.02
C LEU A 1057 29.28 18.91 -14.62
N VAL A 1058 30.33 18.17 -14.30
CA VAL A 1058 30.19 16.79 -13.86
C VAL A 1058 29.56 16.71 -12.47
N ASN A 1059 29.98 17.52 -11.52
CA ASN A 1059 29.29 17.58 -10.22
C ASN A 1059 27.84 18.01 -10.35
N ALA A 1060 27.54 18.94 -11.25
CA ALA A 1060 26.17 19.33 -11.54
C ALA A 1060 25.38 18.14 -12.09
N TYR A 1061 25.83 17.46 -13.15
CA TYR A 1061 24.99 16.54 -13.94
C TYR A 1061 25.21 15.03 -13.72
N LYS A 1062 26.23 14.58 -12.95
CA LYS A 1062 26.62 13.16 -12.88
C LYS A 1062 25.50 12.22 -12.44
N VAL A 1063 24.81 12.52 -11.33
CA VAL A 1063 23.77 11.66 -10.77
C VAL A 1063 22.59 11.56 -11.74
N ALA A 1064 22.18 12.69 -12.31
CA ALA A 1064 21.11 12.76 -13.29
C ALA A 1064 21.40 11.90 -14.53
N PHE A 1065 22.63 11.95 -15.03
CA PHE A 1065 23.05 11.19 -16.20
C PHE A 1065 23.12 9.68 -15.92
N LEU A 1066 23.67 9.27 -14.77
CA LEU A 1066 23.79 7.87 -14.41
C LEU A 1066 22.43 7.16 -14.33
N LEU A 1067 21.40 7.88 -13.89
CA LEU A 1067 20.02 7.40 -13.81
C LEU A 1067 19.26 7.52 -15.13
N ARG A 1068 19.63 8.46 -16.01
CA ARG A 1068 18.96 8.71 -17.30
C ARG A 1068 19.95 8.79 -18.45
N ARG A 1069 20.66 7.68 -18.69
CA ARG A 1069 21.72 7.58 -19.72
C ARG A 1069 21.25 7.91 -21.14
N ARG A 1070 19.95 7.87 -21.40
CA ARG A 1070 19.32 8.14 -22.71
C ARG A 1070 18.66 9.52 -22.81
N ASP A 1071 18.73 10.40 -21.80
CA ASP A 1071 18.16 11.76 -21.86
C ASP A 1071 18.98 12.63 -22.84
N PRO A 1072 18.40 13.05 -23.99
CA PRO A 1072 19.14 13.80 -25.02
C PRO A 1072 19.63 15.16 -24.52
N THR A 1073 18.94 15.77 -23.56
CA THR A 1073 19.32 17.07 -22.98
C THR A 1073 20.58 16.90 -22.14
N LEU A 1074 20.60 15.89 -21.26
CA LEU A 1074 21.78 15.58 -20.46
C LEU A 1074 22.96 15.18 -21.33
N ILE A 1075 22.71 14.38 -22.38
CA ILE A 1075 23.72 13.96 -23.33
C ILE A 1075 24.36 15.19 -24.00
N GLU A 1076 23.56 16.14 -24.47
CA GLU A 1076 24.07 17.33 -25.15
C GLU A 1076 24.85 18.26 -24.20
N GLN A 1077 24.39 18.45 -22.96
CA GLN A 1077 25.10 19.29 -21.97
C GLN A 1077 26.46 18.70 -21.59
N LEU A 1078 26.48 17.41 -21.25
CA LEU A 1078 27.74 16.72 -20.92
C LEU A 1078 28.65 16.59 -22.14
N ARG A 1079 28.10 16.44 -23.36
CA ARG A 1079 28.93 16.41 -24.59
C ARG A 1079 29.72 17.70 -24.77
N ARG A 1080 29.07 18.87 -24.66
CA ARG A 1080 29.76 20.17 -24.80
C ARG A 1080 30.90 20.35 -23.79
N ALA A 1081 30.75 19.75 -22.61
CA ALA A 1081 31.74 19.75 -21.55
C ALA A 1081 32.91 18.80 -21.85
N LEU A 1082 32.61 17.60 -22.35
CA LEU A 1082 33.54 16.47 -22.36
C LEU A 1082 34.13 16.15 -23.74
N GLU A 1083 33.54 16.59 -24.86
CA GLU A 1083 33.97 16.19 -26.21
C GLU A 1083 35.47 16.45 -26.47
N ASP A 1084 35.96 17.60 -26.02
CA ASP A 1084 37.36 17.99 -26.15
C ASP A 1084 38.22 17.61 -24.93
N TYR A 1085 37.63 16.93 -23.93
CA TYR A 1085 38.33 16.54 -22.69
C TYR A 1085 39.62 15.75 -23.01
N ARG A 1086 40.75 16.23 -22.52
CA ARG A 1086 41.99 15.48 -22.49
C ARG A 1086 42.51 15.58 -21.05
N PRO A 1087 42.77 14.46 -20.38
CA PRO A 1087 43.38 14.47 -19.06
C PRO A 1087 44.71 15.24 -19.11
N GLU A 1088 44.90 16.18 -18.18
CA GLU A 1088 46.12 16.96 -18.06
C GLU A 1088 47.06 16.36 -17.00
N PRO A 1089 48.40 16.51 -17.12
CA PRO A 1089 49.32 16.06 -16.09
C PRO A 1089 49.02 16.72 -14.73
N GLY A 1090 48.73 15.91 -13.71
CA GLY A 1090 48.43 16.38 -12.35
C GLY A 1090 46.94 16.50 -12.00
N GLU A 1091 46.02 16.23 -12.95
CA GLU A 1091 44.60 16.02 -12.60
C GLU A 1091 44.42 14.80 -11.68
N ASP A 1092 43.40 14.82 -10.82
CA ASP A 1092 43.05 13.67 -9.98
C ASP A 1092 42.67 12.48 -10.86
N PRO A 1093 43.37 11.33 -10.77
CA PRO A 1093 43.09 10.21 -11.66
C PRO A 1093 41.68 9.63 -11.48
N GLY A 1094 41.08 9.72 -10.28
CA GLY A 1094 39.70 9.28 -10.05
C GLY A 1094 38.69 10.17 -10.78
N GLU A 1095 38.89 11.49 -10.72
CA GLU A 1095 38.11 12.45 -11.50
C GLU A 1095 38.28 12.22 -13.00
N SER A 1096 39.52 12.10 -13.50
CA SER A 1096 39.77 11.84 -14.93
C SER A 1096 39.10 10.57 -15.43
N ALA A 1097 39.13 9.50 -14.62
CA ALA A 1097 38.42 8.25 -14.93
C ALA A 1097 36.91 8.46 -15.03
N LEU A 1098 36.29 9.17 -14.08
CA LEU A 1098 34.86 9.49 -14.11
C LEU A 1098 34.48 10.31 -15.35
N LEU A 1099 35.28 11.33 -15.69
CA LEU A 1099 35.04 12.17 -16.88
C LEU A 1099 35.10 11.37 -18.18
N LEU A 1100 36.08 10.48 -18.31
CA LEU A 1100 36.21 9.59 -19.46
C LEU A 1100 35.07 8.56 -19.53
N MET A 1101 34.67 7.98 -18.40
CA MET A 1101 33.54 7.06 -18.31
C MET A 1101 32.25 7.72 -18.77
N LEU A 1102 31.95 8.93 -18.28
CA LEU A 1102 30.78 9.70 -18.71
C LEU A 1102 30.83 9.97 -20.22
N ARG A 1103 31.99 10.35 -20.77
CA ARG A 1103 32.13 10.56 -22.22
C ARG A 1103 31.98 9.28 -23.03
N ALA A 1104 32.47 8.16 -22.52
CA ALA A 1104 32.29 6.86 -23.13
C ALA A 1104 30.79 6.52 -23.25
N GLU A 1105 30.02 6.72 -22.19
CA GLU A 1105 28.57 6.54 -22.18
C GLU A 1105 27.87 7.46 -23.20
N LEU A 1106 28.29 8.74 -23.31
CA LEU A 1106 27.77 9.65 -24.34
C LEU A 1106 28.02 9.13 -25.76
N TYR A 1107 29.21 8.57 -26.03
CA TYR A 1107 29.50 7.97 -27.32
C TYR A 1107 28.69 6.70 -27.56
N ALA A 1108 28.47 5.86 -26.54
CA ALA A 1108 27.62 4.68 -26.64
C ALA A 1108 26.17 5.05 -26.96
N ALA A 1109 25.60 6.03 -26.25
CA ALA A 1109 24.23 6.52 -26.47
C ALA A 1109 24.02 7.10 -27.89
N ARG A 1110 25.08 7.58 -28.54
CA ARG A 1110 25.07 8.10 -29.92
C ARG A 1110 25.42 7.06 -30.99
N GLY A 1111 25.52 5.78 -30.62
CA GLY A 1111 25.88 4.70 -31.55
C GLY A 1111 27.32 4.80 -32.07
N GLN A 1112 28.26 5.27 -31.25
CA GLN A 1112 29.69 5.39 -31.58
C GLN A 1112 30.55 4.43 -30.72
N PRO A 1113 30.36 3.10 -30.83
CA PRO A 1113 30.96 2.12 -29.93
C PRO A 1113 32.50 2.15 -29.94
N ALA A 1114 33.13 2.42 -31.08
CA ALA A 1114 34.60 2.51 -31.17
C ALA A 1114 35.17 3.70 -30.39
N ARG A 1115 34.48 4.86 -30.34
CA ARG A 1115 34.90 6.00 -29.54
C ARG A 1115 34.64 5.74 -28.06
N SER A 1116 33.48 5.18 -27.74
CA SER A 1116 33.10 4.77 -26.40
C SER A 1116 34.14 3.82 -25.79
N ARG A 1117 34.51 2.76 -26.52
CA ARG A 1117 35.54 1.80 -26.11
C ARG A 1117 36.88 2.46 -25.81
N ARG A 1118 37.35 3.38 -26.65
CA ARG A 1118 38.62 4.11 -26.42
C ARG A 1118 38.60 4.90 -25.12
N ASP A 1119 37.47 5.52 -24.79
CA ASP A 1119 37.33 6.28 -23.57
C ASP A 1119 37.20 5.39 -22.33
N TYR A 1120 36.51 4.24 -22.42
CA TYR A 1120 36.52 3.26 -21.33
C TYR A 1120 37.92 2.71 -21.06
N ALA A 1121 38.68 2.38 -22.11
CA ALA A 1121 40.06 1.95 -21.97
C ALA A 1121 40.95 3.04 -21.33
N ALA A 1122 40.76 4.30 -21.72
CA ALA A 1122 41.46 5.42 -21.12
C ALA A 1122 41.06 5.63 -19.65
N ALA A 1123 39.76 5.58 -19.34
CA ALA A 1123 39.24 5.69 -17.97
C ALA A 1123 39.85 4.60 -17.08
N ARG A 1124 39.90 3.36 -17.58
CA ARG A 1124 40.51 2.22 -16.91
C ARG A 1124 41.98 2.47 -16.58
N ALA A 1125 42.75 3.03 -17.52
CA ALA A 1125 44.15 3.37 -17.27
C ALA A 1125 44.32 4.37 -16.11
N PHE A 1126 43.41 5.35 -15.96
CA PHE A 1126 43.42 6.27 -14.81
C PHE A 1126 42.99 5.62 -13.50
N VAL A 1127 42.04 4.68 -13.57
CA VAL A 1127 41.70 3.83 -12.43
C VAL A 1127 42.90 2.98 -12.00
N ASP A 1128 43.62 2.38 -12.94
CA ASP A 1128 44.84 1.59 -12.65
C ASP A 1128 45.93 2.44 -11.97
N ILE A 1129 46.08 3.72 -12.39
CA ILE A 1129 46.97 4.68 -11.70
C ILE A 1129 46.49 4.95 -10.27
N SER A 1130 45.20 5.23 -10.07
CA SER A 1130 44.60 5.43 -8.74
C SER A 1130 44.85 4.24 -7.82
N LEU A 1131 44.67 3.03 -8.36
CA LEU A 1131 44.88 1.79 -7.64
C LEU A 1131 46.34 1.58 -7.27
N ALA A 1132 47.28 1.91 -8.16
CA ALA A 1132 48.71 1.88 -7.85
C ALA A 1132 49.09 2.86 -6.72
N THR A 1133 48.32 3.93 -6.51
CA THR A 1133 48.50 4.88 -5.40
C THR A 1133 47.70 4.53 -4.13
N GLY A 1134 47.08 3.35 -4.07
CA GLY A 1134 46.39 2.83 -2.88
C GLY A 1134 44.90 3.16 -2.77
N ALA A 1135 44.26 3.66 -3.84
CA ALA A 1135 42.83 3.99 -3.84
C ALA A 1135 41.94 2.74 -4.01
N ALA A 1136 41.95 1.83 -3.03
CA ALA A 1136 41.25 0.54 -3.10
C ALA A 1136 39.77 0.63 -3.51
N ARG A 1137 39.09 1.75 -3.19
CA ARG A 1137 37.71 2.05 -3.61
C ARG A 1137 37.49 1.96 -5.12
N MET A 1138 38.51 2.26 -5.94
CA MET A 1138 38.41 2.36 -7.40
C MET A 1138 38.40 1.00 -8.13
N GLN A 1139 38.60 -0.11 -7.42
CA GLN A 1139 38.62 -1.44 -8.05
C GLN A 1139 37.26 -1.83 -8.63
N ARG A 1140 36.16 -1.35 -8.05
CA ARG A 1140 34.81 -1.56 -8.62
C ARG A 1140 34.70 -0.86 -9.97
N GLU A 1141 35.06 0.41 -10.00
CA GLU A 1141 35.02 1.24 -11.20
C GLU A 1141 35.84 0.56 -12.29
N ARG A 1142 36.99 -0.03 -11.94
CA ARG A 1142 37.79 -0.86 -12.86
C ARG A 1142 36.98 -2.02 -13.46
N ALA A 1143 36.35 -2.83 -12.62
CA ALA A 1143 35.55 -3.98 -13.06
C ALA A 1143 34.37 -3.55 -13.95
N GLN A 1144 33.69 -2.46 -13.57
CA GLN A 1144 32.60 -1.88 -14.35
C GLN A 1144 33.08 -1.38 -15.71
N LEU A 1145 34.20 -0.66 -15.74
CA LEU A 1145 34.81 -0.16 -16.96
C LEU A 1145 35.20 -1.31 -17.90
N LEU A 1146 35.73 -2.42 -17.38
CA LEU A 1146 36.07 -3.59 -18.19
C LEU A 1146 34.82 -4.24 -18.83
N VAL A 1147 33.74 -4.40 -18.05
CA VAL A 1147 32.48 -4.97 -18.58
C VAL A 1147 31.81 -4.03 -19.57
N ASP A 1148 31.82 -2.72 -19.31
CA ASP A 1148 31.27 -1.73 -20.25
C ASP A 1148 32.14 -1.63 -21.52
N GLU A 1149 33.48 -1.68 -21.41
CA GLU A 1149 34.40 -1.76 -22.55
C GLU A 1149 34.13 -3.03 -23.38
N ALA A 1150 33.95 -4.18 -22.73
CA ALA A 1150 33.61 -5.45 -23.37
C ALA A 1150 32.25 -5.37 -24.09
N THR A 1151 31.25 -4.75 -23.44
CA THR A 1151 29.92 -4.53 -24.02
C THR A 1151 30.02 -3.71 -25.30
N GLN A 1152 30.85 -2.64 -25.32
CA GLN A 1152 31.06 -1.85 -26.53
C GLN A 1152 31.86 -2.60 -27.60
N ALA A 1153 32.81 -3.46 -27.22
CA ALA A 1153 33.53 -4.31 -28.17
C ALA A 1153 32.59 -5.30 -28.87
N ALA A 1154 31.71 -5.97 -28.11
CA ALA A 1154 30.68 -6.87 -28.66
C ALA A 1154 29.71 -6.11 -29.60
N ARG A 1155 29.23 -4.92 -29.21
CA ARG A 1155 28.40 -4.06 -30.08
C ARG A 1155 29.09 -3.62 -31.36
N ALA A 1156 30.43 -3.52 -31.35
CA ALA A 1156 31.22 -3.21 -32.53
C ALA A 1156 31.54 -4.45 -33.39
N GLY A 1157 31.12 -5.66 -32.98
CA GLY A 1157 31.41 -6.93 -33.64
C GLY A 1157 32.82 -7.47 -33.37
N ASP A 1158 33.48 -7.03 -32.29
CA ASP A 1158 34.82 -7.49 -31.87
C ASP A 1158 34.72 -8.42 -30.65
N ASP A 1159 34.18 -9.62 -30.88
CA ASP A 1159 33.94 -10.63 -29.84
C ASP A 1159 35.24 -11.11 -29.18
N ALA A 1160 36.34 -11.14 -29.93
CA ALA A 1160 37.65 -11.55 -29.40
C ALA A 1160 38.13 -10.57 -28.31
N ALA A 1161 38.04 -9.26 -28.57
CA ALA A 1161 38.36 -8.26 -27.56
C ALA A 1161 37.37 -8.27 -26.39
N ALA A 1162 36.08 -8.47 -26.65
CA ALA A 1162 35.08 -8.58 -25.59
C ALA A 1162 35.41 -9.74 -24.63
N ARG A 1163 35.82 -10.90 -25.16
CA ARG A 1163 36.27 -12.05 -24.36
C ARG A 1163 37.53 -11.77 -23.56
N GLU A 1164 38.52 -11.09 -24.16
CA GLU A 1164 39.75 -10.73 -23.44
C GLU A 1164 39.47 -9.79 -22.27
N LEU A 1165 38.62 -8.78 -22.47
CA LEU A 1165 38.22 -7.83 -21.43
C LEU A 1165 37.38 -8.48 -20.33
N VAL A 1166 36.44 -9.37 -20.70
CA VAL A 1166 35.69 -10.18 -19.73
C VAL A 1166 36.65 -11.07 -18.93
N ALA A 1167 37.58 -11.76 -19.60
CA ALA A 1167 38.57 -12.58 -18.93
C ALA A 1167 39.46 -11.76 -17.98
N GLU A 1168 39.82 -10.52 -18.35
CA GLU A 1168 40.54 -9.59 -17.48
C GLU A 1168 39.71 -9.15 -16.27
N ALA A 1169 38.43 -8.83 -16.46
CA ALA A 1169 37.52 -8.43 -15.39
C ALA A 1169 37.34 -9.56 -14.36
N LEU A 1170 37.32 -10.80 -14.83
CA LEU A 1170 37.19 -12.00 -14.00
C LEU A 1170 38.48 -12.38 -13.26
N ARG A 1171 39.62 -11.73 -13.51
CA ARG A 1171 40.88 -11.96 -12.75
C ARG A 1171 40.84 -11.34 -11.36
N ASP A 1172 39.98 -10.35 -11.13
CA ASP A 1172 39.77 -9.82 -9.78
C ASP A 1172 38.87 -10.80 -9.00
N GLU A 1173 39.49 -11.68 -8.23
CA GLU A 1173 38.81 -12.72 -7.46
C GLU A 1173 37.77 -12.13 -6.50
N LEU A 1174 38.03 -10.96 -5.90
CA LEU A 1174 37.11 -10.28 -4.98
C LEU A 1174 35.81 -9.84 -5.67
N ARG A 1175 35.85 -9.58 -6.98
CA ARG A 1175 34.72 -9.03 -7.75
C ARG A 1175 34.21 -9.95 -8.83
N ARG A 1176 34.78 -11.15 -8.98
CA ARG A 1176 34.43 -12.10 -10.02
C ARG A 1176 32.92 -12.34 -10.10
N ALA A 1177 32.27 -12.59 -8.96
CA ALA A 1177 30.83 -12.79 -8.92
C ALA A 1177 30.05 -11.56 -9.42
N LEU A 1178 30.45 -10.34 -9.03
CA LEU A 1178 29.80 -9.10 -9.49
C LEU A 1178 29.93 -8.96 -11.01
N VAL A 1179 31.13 -9.20 -11.54
CA VAL A 1179 31.41 -9.17 -12.98
C VAL A 1179 30.56 -10.19 -13.73
N GLU A 1180 30.45 -11.42 -13.23
CA GLU A 1180 29.60 -12.45 -13.84
C GLU A 1180 28.13 -12.01 -13.93
N ASP A 1181 27.64 -11.37 -12.87
CA ASP A 1181 26.26 -10.91 -12.80
C ASP A 1181 26.01 -9.75 -13.76
N MET A 1182 26.97 -8.84 -13.86
CA MET A 1182 26.94 -7.77 -14.84
C MET A 1182 26.97 -8.29 -16.28
N ILE A 1183 27.71 -9.37 -16.55
CA ILE A 1183 27.73 -10.01 -17.88
C ILE A 1183 26.35 -10.62 -18.20
N VAL A 1184 25.73 -11.33 -17.25
CA VAL A 1184 24.37 -11.90 -17.41
C VAL A 1184 23.35 -10.81 -17.71
N ALA A 1185 23.47 -9.64 -17.09
CA ALA A 1185 22.57 -8.51 -17.30
C ALA A 1185 22.76 -7.78 -18.64
N ARG A 1186 23.77 -8.16 -19.45
CA ARG A 1186 24.09 -7.52 -20.75
C ARG A 1186 23.77 -8.49 -21.89
N PRO A 1187 22.67 -8.30 -22.64
CA PRO A 1187 22.34 -9.16 -23.78
C PRO A 1187 23.47 -9.28 -24.81
N GLU A 1188 24.28 -8.24 -24.98
CA GLU A 1188 25.41 -8.22 -25.91
C GLU A 1188 26.57 -9.13 -25.49
N LEU A 1189 26.68 -9.43 -24.20
CA LEU A 1189 27.70 -10.34 -23.67
C LEU A 1189 27.17 -11.76 -23.43
N ALA A 1190 25.84 -11.97 -23.51
CA ALA A 1190 25.22 -13.28 -23.30
C ALA A 1190 25.77 -14.35 -24.28
N ALA A 1191 26.01 -13.98 -25.54
CA ALA A 1191 26.61 -14.90 -26.53
C ALA A 1191 28.05 -15.34 -26.20
N LEU A 1192 28.73 -14.63 -25.29
CA LEU A 1192 30.07 -14.97 -24.81
C LEU A 1192 30.03 -15.93 -23.61
N GLN A 1193 28.84 -16.23 -23.07
CA GLN A 1193 28.67 -17.13 -21.93
C GLN A 1193 28.69 -18.61 -22.33
N ASP A 1194 28.27 -18.97 -23.54
CA ASP A 1194 28.15 -20.36 -23.98
C ASP A 1194 29.51 -21.08 -24.12
N ASP A 1195 30.61 -20.35 -24.33
CA ASP A 1195 31.98 -20.90 -24.37
C ASP A 1195 32.59 -21.15 -22.96
N ARG A 1196 31.83 -20.91 -21.86
CA ARG A 1196 32.27 -21.16 -20.47
C ARG A 1196 31.92 -22.55 -19.94
N ARG A 1197 31.01 -23.27 -20.61
CA ARG A 1197 30.76 -24.71 -20.37
C ARG A 1197 31.71 -25.53 -21.23
#